data_AF-A0A8T0EGZ8-F1
#
_entry.id   AF-A0A8T0EGZ8-F1
#
_cell.length_a   1.000
_cell.length_b   1.000
_cell.length_c   1.000
_cell.angle_alpha   90.00
_cell.angle_beta   90.00
_cell.angle_gamma   90.00
#
_symmetry.space_group_name_H-M   'P 1'
#
loop_
_entity.id
_entity.type
_entity.pdbx_description
1 polymer ?
#
loop_
_entity_poly.entity_id
_entity_poly.type
_entity_poly.pdbx_seq_one_letter_code
_entity_poly.pdbx_strand_id
1 'polypeptide(L)'
;MGVKGLMSALQDCPEASRCVSIEKMAKDHQHFFNCRPVLLVDGSNFIPWIYTYRKDSLECIYGGQWIQFKEILREFVLKFTSKGIKLVFIFDGTICEEKLIEWANRRMDRYREIASIFNNISRNLQEKAISCKQVSPALKLLAKFALKELDVEMYQTDKQVDADNFIADYANKNRAVFAILSDDSDFIILDTKPVLSTSNLRMEQLKTVMYDRYCLAERYLNISVKQLPLFACLMGNDYVPFPKLRQFHQGLSSRENPSKQDKIKNLCLLIKKEKWTGTFTNKRELYSISRKVFRHENGSDLIKRGLESYAIKNGTDTLSFCVRRNPAFEKAVHERHFSCSNACIFNLLCKKEYGSSEFCSSITMVVKGLFSLIQDCPEACRIISIEKMSNEHRRSSGCSPVLVVDGSHFLPFFCAYRKGSPKSIYGGQWIELKEALKEFVLKFASKGIKLVFIFDGTTSEEMLTDWAKRKMNKYREIASIFKDISQNLQGKVIARRHASPALKLLAKFALKESAVGIYQTDKGVNADSYIADYANKNRAVFAILSNNSEFIIMNTKPMLLTSQLRLKQLETVMYDRRCFAERYLNISVKQLPLFACLMGKNYTPPQQLTQFNQSLAEFEKPSIDAKFKNLCALITQKKWTGDFNNEEELSSISGEVFGDENKSGLVKHELESYVTDKVAIPLTLCVKMNPDFEQAIRERHFNCSNVCIFNLLCKREYWSSEVLEDGSRMASALVYREIRQRCYGILFNCFVEPGSEDSIVIEERCWYKKNQNENNNLREPERIHPLPLRSTSDLIKIEDLWFGCSEKRRFEFFWHILQIPMEFDILMQLPEDQVAISCILNYLIGGLKSGPLLEPLDVAAFVAQAVWKPSALDIKQLENPQVCPSTVNLSTLFVNGIEPVLMALETCGFPSPYKYTLPWQFFDGKLFHFLHNEAKNRPRVRVLCNDQDEIVKRFYQLLPVVTSRTEYDPERFEWRNILKDFDLEQNIKS
;
A
#
# COMPACT_ATOMS: atom_id res chain seq x y z
N MET A 1 -14.57 -11.91 -13.56
CA MET A 1 -13.30 -12.03 -12.83
C MET A 1 -13.48 -13.09 -11.74
N GLY A 2 -12.38 -13.58 -11.15
CA GLY A 2 -12.41 -14.65 -10.14
C GLY A 2 -12.72 -16.05 -10.67
N VAL A 3 -13.50 -16.82 -9.93
CA VAL A 3 -13.87 -18.21 -10.23
C VAL A 3 -14.59 -18.40 -11.57
N LYS A 4 -13.99 -19.20 -12.46
CA LYS A 4 -14.51 -19.39 -13.82
C LYS A 4 -15.87 -20.10 -13.83
N GLY A 5 -16.90 -19.39 -14.32
CA GLY A 5 -18.26 -19.93 -14.51
C GLY A 5 -19.18 -19.78 -13.29
N LEU A 6 -18.70 -19.20 -12.19
CA LEU A 6 -19.49 -19.02 -10.97
C LEU A 6 -20.65 -18.05 -11.15
N MET A 7 -20.43 -16.93 -11.84
CA MET A 7 -21.50 -15.95 -12.11
C MET A 7 -22.64 -16.53 -12.94
N SER A 8 -22.34 -17.41 -13.91
CA SER A 8 -23.38 -18.13 -14.66
C SER A 8 -24.18 -19.06 -13.76
N ALA A 9 -23.53 -19.77 -12.84
CA ALA A 9 -24.22 -20.64 -11.89
C ALA A 9 -25.13 -19.87 -10.91
N LEU A 10 -24.77 -18.63 -10.56
CA LEU A 10 -25.60 -17.76 -9.73
C LEU A 10 -26.85 -17.25 -10.46
N GLN A 11 -26.77 -17.05 -11.78
CA GLN A 11 -27.94 -16.73 -12.60
C GLN A 11 -28.93 -17.90 -12.63
N ASP A 12 -28.41 -19.13 -12.60
CA ASP A 12 -29.21 -20.36 -12.55
C ASP A 12 -29.76 -20.67 -11.13
N CYS A 13 -29.38 -19.88 -10.11
CA CYS A 13 -29.86 -20.01 -8.73
C CYS A 13 -30.55 -18.70 -8.25
N PRO A 14 -31.85 -18.53 -8.53
CA PRO A 14 -32.59 -17.33 -8.13
C PRO A 14 -32.61 -17.10 -6.61
N GLU A 15 -32.58 -18.18 -5.82
CA GLU A 15 -32.57 -18.07 -4.35
C GLU A 15 -31.29 -17.47 -3.79
N ALA A 16 -30.16 -17.67 -4.48
CA ALA A 16 -28.87 -17.08 -4.16
C ALA A 16 -28.69 -15.66 -4.73
N SER A 17 -29.62 -15.19 -5.56
CA SER A 17 -29.57 -13.90 -6.26
C SER A 17 -30.81 -13.06 -5.91
N ARG A 18 -30.77 -12.34 -4.79
CA ARG A 18 -31.94 -11.62 -4.26
C ARG A 18 -31.95 -10.15 -4.66
N CYS A 19 -33.06 -9.65 -5.18
CA CYS A 19 -33.20 -8.22 -5.43
C CYS A 19 -33.37 -7.45 -4.12
N VAL A 20 -32.52 -6.44 -3.89
CA VAL A 20 -32.48 -5.64 -2.66
C VAL A 20 -32.50 -4.15 -2.97
N SER A 21 -32.99 -3.35 -2.01
CA SER A 21 -32.84 -1.89 -2.03
C SER A 21 -31.64 -1.49 -1.18
N ILE A 22 -30.65 -0.86 -1.80
CA ILE A 22 -29.43 -0.40 -1.13
C ILE A 22 -29.78 0.68 -0.10
N GLU A 23 -30.71 1.58 -0.43
CA GLU A 23 -31.19 2.62 0.48
C GLU A 23 -31.83 2.00 1.74
N LYS A 24 -32.64 0.95 1.59
CA LYS A 24 -33.24 0.26 2.74
C LYS A 24 -32.17 -0.40 3.60
N MET A 25 -31.24 -1.15 3.00
CA MET A 25 -30.14 -1.80 3.72
C MET A 25 -29.30 -0.79 4.50
N ALA A 26 -29.00 0.37 3.91
CA ALA A 26 -28.25 1.43 4.57
C ALA A 26 -29.01 2.04 5.77
N LYS A 27 -30.32 2.27 5.64
CA LYS A 27 -31.18 2.77 6.73
C LYS A 27 -31.28 1.78 7.88
N ASP A 28 -31.50 0.50 7.56
CA ASP A 28 -31.58 -0.57 8.56
C ASP A 28 -30.25 -0.69 9.33
N HIS A 29 -29.11 -0.61 8.62
CA HIS A 29 -27.78 -0.61 9.23
C HIS A 29 -27.54 0.63 10.10
N GLN A 30 -27.91 1.81 9.62
CA GLN A 30 -27.80 3.06 10.37
C GLN A 30 -28.62 3.00 11.67
N HIS A 31 -29.84 2.47 11.60
CA HIS A 31 -30.71 2.33 12.77
C HIS A 31 -30.13 1.35 13.79
N PHE A 32 -29.63 0.20 13.35
CA PHE A 32 -29.10 -0.84 14.23
C PHE A 32 -27.76 -0.48 14.86
N PHE A 33 -26.90 0.24 14.13
CA PHE A 33 -25.52 0.52 14.55
C PHE A 33 -25.24 1.97 14.94
N ASN A 34 -26.21 2.87 14.78
CA ASN A 34 -26.08 4.31 15.02
C ASN A 34 -24.82 4.93 14.40
N CYS A 35 -24.54 4.58 13.14
CA CYS A 35 -23.38 5.06 12.41
C CYS A 35 -23.76 5.43 10.97
N ARG A 36 -22.94 6.25 10.31
CA ARG A 36 -23.14 6.56 8.89
C ARG A 36 -22.81 5.32 8.05
N PRO A 37 -23.76 4.78 7.26
CA PRO A 37 -23.55 3.54 6.52
C PRO A 37 -22.53 3.75 5.39
N VAL A 38 -21.59 2.82 5.26
CA VAL A 38 -20.54 2.81 4.24
C VAL A 38 -20.79 1.68 3.23
N LEU A 39 -20.81 2.02 1.94
CA LEU A 39 -20.77 1.07 0.85
C LEU A 39 -19.34 1.03 0.28
N LEU A 40 -18.69 -0.12 0.40
CA LEU A 40 -17.40 -0.34 -0.26
C LEU A 40 -17.61 -0.62 -1.73
N VAL A 41 -16.77 -0.05 -2.59
CA VAL A 41 -16.80 -0.27 -4.03
C VAL A 41 -15.46 -0.84 -4.47
N ASP A 42 -15.49 -1.98 -5.12
CA ASP A 42 -14.32 -2.50 -5.85
C ASP A 42 -14.09 -1.62 -7.08
N GLY A 43 -13.19 -0.65 -6.95
CA GLY A 43 -12.92 0.35 -7.99
C GLY A 43 -12.30 -0.25 -9.25
N SER A 44 -11.54 -1.33 -9.10
CA SER A 44 -10.86 -1.99 -10.22
C SER A 44 -11.82 -2.75 -11.14
N ASN A 45 -12.90 -3.30 -10.57
CA ASN A 45 -14.03 -3.90 -11.26
C ASN A 45 -15.06 -2.85 -11.73
N PHE A 46 -15.39 -1.89 -10.88
CA PHE A 46 -16.45 -0.91 -11.10
C PHE A 46 -16.15 0.08 -12.22
N ILE A 47 -14.93 0.63 -12.29
CA ILE A 47 -14.59 1.69 -13.27
C ILE A 47 -14.77 1.23 -14.73
N PRO A 48 -14.25 0.05 -15.15
CA PRO A 48 -14.55 -0.49 -16.48
C PRO A 48 -16.05 -0.70 -16.73
N TRP A 49 -16.78 -1.15 -15.70
CA TRP A 49 -18.23 -1.38 -15.83
C TRP A 49 -19.00 -0.08 -16.07
N ILE A 50 -18.77 0.95 -15.24
CA ILE A 50 -19.53 2.20 -15.34
C ILE A 50 -19.22 2.95 -16.64
N TYR A 51 -18.04 2.74 -17.21
CA TYR A 51 -17.68 3.28 -18.52
C TYR A 51 -18.38 2.50 -19.66
N THR A 52 -18.22 1.17 -19.70
CA THR A 52 -18.49 0.38 -20.92
C THR A 52 -19.76 -0.48 -20.88
N TYR A 53 -20.28 -0.81 -19.69
CA TYR A 53 -21.32 -1.84 -19.53
C TYR A 53 -22.65 -1.33 -18.95
N ARG A 54 -22.73 -0.05 -18.59
CA ARG A 54 -24.00 0.61 -18.27
C ARG A 54 -24.92 0.69 -19.50
N LYS A 55 -26.22 0.95 -19.27
CA LYS A 55 -27.25 1.05 -20.32
C LYS A 55 -26.90 2.07 -21.41
N ASP A 56 -26.35 3.22 -21.00
CA ASP A 56 -25.81 4.25 -21.90
C ASP A 56 -24.28 4.17 -21.88
N SER A 57 -23.72 3.13 -22.51
CA SER A 57 -22.27 2.88 -22.54
C SER A 57 -21.53 3.96 -23.31
N LEU A 58 -20.32 4.29 -22.87
CA LEU A 58 -19.45 5.22 -23.59
C LEU A 58 -18.57 4.47 -24.61
N GLU A 59 -18.32 5.11 -25.74
CA GLU A 59 -17.50 4.63 -26.84
C GLU A 59 -16.01 4.91 -26.59
N CYS A 60 -15.28 3.90 -26.11
CA CYS A 60 -13.84 4.02 -25.86
C CYS A 60 -13.00 4.19 -27.15
N ILE A 61 -13.52 3.74 -28.29
CA ILE A 61 -12.78 3.68 -29.56
C ILE A 61 -12.27 5.05 -30.04
N TYR A 62 -12.92 6.13 -29.60
CA TYR A 62 -12.57 7.49 -29.98
C TYR A 62 -11.39 8.08 -29.18
N GLY A 63 -10.74 7.29 -28.32
CA GLY A 63 -9.78 7.78 -27.32
C GLY A 63 -10.43 8.17 -25.99
N GLY A 64 -11.75 7.98 -25.86
CA GLY A 64 -12.52 8.12 -24.63
C GLY A 64 -13.41 9.37 -24.57
N GLN A 65 -14.60 9.24 -23.97
CA GLN A 65 -15.57 10.33 -23.73
C GLN A 65 -15.47 10.83 -22.30
N TRP A 66 -14.42 11.61 -22.05
CA TRP A 66 -13.98 12.00 -20.72
C TRP A 66 -14.94 12.98 -20.04
N ILE A 67 -15.59 13.87 -20.79
CA ILE A 67 -16.53 14.86 -20.25
C ILE A 67 -17.78 14.15 -19.70
N GLN A 68 -18.36 13.26 -20.51
CA GLN A 68 -19.52 12.46 -20.10
C GLN A 68 -19.18 11.49 -18.98
N PHE A 69 -18.01 10.86 -19.03
CA PHE A 69 -17.55 9.96 -17.98
C PHE A 69 -17.44 10.64 -16.61
N LYS A 70 -16.87 11.86 -16.56
CA LYS A 70 -16.80 12.64 -15.33
C LYS A 70 -18.18 12.96 -14.76
N GLU A 71 -19.13 13.36 -15.61
CA GLU A 71 -20.50 13.65 -15.15
C GLU A 71 -21.20 12.39 -14.63
N ILE A 72 -21.00 11.25 -15.29
CA ILE A 72 -21.51 9.95 -14.85
C ILE A 72 -20.99 9.57 -13.45
N LEU A 73 -19.70 9.77 -13.18
CA LEU A 73 -19.12 9.53 -11.85
C LEU A 73 -19.71 10.49 -10.81
N ARG A 74 -19.87 11.77 -11.17
CA ARG A 74 -20.49 12.79 -10.31
C ARG A 74 -21.93 12.42 -9.94
N GLU A 75 -22.76 12.08 -10.92
CA GLU A 75 -24.13 11.63 -10.72
C GLU A 75 -24.20 10.40 -9.80
N PHE A 76 -23.31 9.42 -10.02
CA PHE A 76 -23.20 8.24 -9.19
C PHE A 76 -22.92 8.61 -7.73
N VAL A 77 -21.87 9.39 -7.47
CA VAL A 77 -21.47 9.79 -6.12
C VAL A 77 -22.58 10.59 -5.42
N LEU A 78 -23.18 11.56 -6.11
CA LEU A 78 -24.28 12.38 -5.57
C LEU A 78 -25.52 11.55 -5.23
N LYS A 79 -25.84 10.53 -6.03
CA LYS A 79 -27.01 9.67 -5.78
C LYS A 79 -26.91 8.90 -4.47
N PHE A 80 -25.73 8.39 -4.11
CA PHE A 80 -25.53 7.68 -2.84
C PHE A 80 -25.38 8.65 -1.65
N THR A 81 -24.61 9.72 -1.82
CA THR A 81 -24.35 10.69 -0.74
C THR A 81 -25.61 11.45 -0.32
N SER A 82 -26.50 11.79 -1.25
CA SER A 82 -27.82 12.38 -0.94
C SER A 82 -28.74 11.46 -0.11
N LYS A 83 -28.44 10.16 -0.07
CA LYS A 83 -29.12 9.16 0.78
C LYS A 83 -28.40 8.88 2.09
N GLY A 84 -27.38 9.69 2.44
CA GLY A 84 -26.58 9.53 3.65
C GLY A 84 -25.52 8.42 3.56
N ILE A 85 -25.43 7.71 2.43
CA ILE A 85 -24.48 6.62 2.23
C ILE A 85 -23.11 7.20 1.92
N LYS A 86 -22.07 6.75 2.64
CA LYS A 86 -20.68 7.08 2.31
C LYS A 86 -20.14 6.02 1.36
N LEU A 87 -19.49 6.46 0.28
CA LEU A 87 -18.79 5.59 -0.66
C LEU A 87 -17.31 5.53 -0.30
N VAL A 88 -16.72 4.34 -0.37
CA VAL A 88 -15.27 4.12 -0.24
C VAL A 88 -14.84 3.21 -1.39
N PHE A 89 -13.97 3.69 -2.28
CA PHE A 89 -13.46 2.88 -3.38
C PHE A 89 -12.12 2.25 -3.02
N ILE A 90 -11.93 0.99 -3.40
CA ILE A 90 -10.63 0.33 -3.23
C ILE A 90 -10.16 -0.16 -4.60
N PHE A 91 -8.90 0.15 -4.93
CA PHE A 91 -8.28 -0.19 -6.20
C PHE A 91 -7.11 -1.15 -6.01
N ASP A 92 -6.88 -1.99 -7.01
CA ASP A 92 -5.74 -2.90 -7.01
C ASP A 92 -4.41 -2.13 -6.99
N GLY A 93 -3.49 -2.66 -6.18
CA GLY A 93 -2.07 -2.33 -6.21
C GLY A 93 -1.32 -2.93 -7.39
N THR A 94 -0.01 -3.06 -7.21
CA THR A 94 0.83 -3.81 -8.15
C THR A 94 0.50 -5.29 -8.12
N ILE A 95 0.57 -5.93 -9.28
CA ILE A 95 0.34 -7.37 -9.45
C ILE A 95 1.40 -8.15 -8.68
N CYS A 96 0.97 -9.11 -7.87
CA CYS A 96 1.87 -10.05 -7.20
C CYS A 96 2.48 -11.02 -8.22
N GLU A 97 3.68 -11.54 -7.93
CA GLU A 97 4.42 -12.39 -8.87
C GLU A 97 3.63 -13.65 -9.27
N GLU A 98 2.81 -14.15 -8.35
CA GLU A 98 1.97 -15.33 -8.58
C GLU A 98 0.88 -15.10 -9.64
N LYS A 99 0.36 -13.87 -9.76
CA LYS A 99 -0.68 -13.50 -10.74
C LYS A 99 -0.10 -13.03 -12.09
N LEU A 100 1.22 -12.90 -12.20
CA LEU A 100 1.88 -12.31 -13.38
C LEU A 100 1.57 -13.05 -14.70
N ILE A 101 1.58 -14.38 -14.67
CA ILE A 101 1.36 -15.20 -15.88
C ILE A 101 -0.07 -14.99 -16.40
N GLU A 102 -1.05 -15.04 -15.51
CA GLU A 102 -2.46 -14.85 -15.87
C GLU A 102 -2.72 -13.42 -16.33
N TRP A 103 -2.12 -12.43 -15.66
CA TRP A 103 -2.15 -11.04 -16.12
C TRP A 103 -1.61 -10.87 -17.55
N ALA A 104 -0.46 -11.48 -17.85
CA ALA A 104 0.14 -11.42 -19.18
C ALA A 104 -0.76 -12.08 -20.24
N ASN A 105 -1.37 -13.22 -19.93
CA ASN A 105 -2.30 -13.91 -20.84
C ASN A 105 -3.55 -13.06 -21.11
N ARG A 106 -4.16 -12.44 -20.07
CA ARG A 106 -5.31 -11.55 -20.21
C ARG A 106 -5.02 -10.35 -21.12
N ARG A 107 -3.80 -9.82 -21.07
CA ARG A 107 -3.34 -8.76 -21.98
C ARG A 107 -3.27 -9.27 -23.42
N MET A 108 -2.64 -10.42 -23.64
CA MET A 108 -2.53 -11.01 -24.96
C MET A 108 -3.89 -11.28 -25.61
N ASP A 109 -4.88 -11.72 -24.83
CA ASP A 109 -6.25 -11.89 -25.34
C ASP A 109 -6.88 -10.56 -25.73
N ARG A 110 -6.74 -9.50 -24.92
CA ARG A 110 -7.22 -8.16 -25.27
C ARG A 110 -6.58 -7.61 -26.54
N TYR A 111 -5.30 -7.87 -26.80
CA TYR A 111 -4.68 -7.43 -28.06
C TYR A 111 -5.27 -8.11 -29.29
N ARG A 112 -5.68 -9.39 -29.18
CA ARG A 112 -6.40 -10.04 -30.27
C ARG A 112 -7.76 -9.40 -30.51
N GLU A 113 -8.44 -8.97 -29.45
CA GLU A 113 -9.69 -8.21 -29.56
C GLU A 113 -9.46 -6.85 -30.24
N ILE A 114 -8.42 -6.12 -29.85
CA ILE A 114 -8.05 -4.82 -30.46
C ILE A 114 -7.74 -5.00 -31.95
N ALA A 115 -6.95 -6.01 -32.32
CA ALA A 115 -6.69 -6.32 -33.73
C ALA A 115 -7.98 -6.63 -34.52
N SER A 116 -8.95 -7.30 -33.88
CA SER A 116 -10.28 -7.53 -34.48
C SER A 116 -11.06 -6.22 -34.69
N ILE A 117 -10.95 -5.25 -33.79
CA ILE A 117 -11.57 -3.91 -33.94
C ILE A 117 -11.00 -3.21 -35.17
N PHE A 118 -9.67 -3.13 -35.28
CA PHE A 118 -9.03 -2.51 -36.45
C PHE A 118 -9.39 -3.23 -37.76
N ASN A 119 -9.50 -4.57 -37.75
CA ASN A 119 -10.00 -5.31 -38.90
C ASN A 119 -11.46 -4.96 -39.26
N ASN A 120 -12.32 -4.73 -38.27
CA ASN A 120 -13.69 -4.27 -38.53
C ASN A 120 -13.70 -2.87 -39.14
N ILE A 121 -12.85 -1.94 -38.65
CA ILE A 121 -12.70 -0.59 -39.22
C ILE A 121 -12.26 -0.68 -40.69
N SER A 122 -11.22 -1.47 -40.98
CA SER A 122 -10.70 -1.65 -42.35
C SER A 122 -11.69 -2.30 -43.31
N ARG A 123 -12.64 -3.10 -42.80
CA ARG A 123 -13.76 -3.68 -43.56
C ARG A 123 -14.98 -2.77 -43.62
N ASN A 124 -14.86 -1.53 -43.16
CA ASN A 124 -15.93 -0.54 -43.06
C ASN A 124 -17.14 -0.98 -42.21
N LEU A 125 -16.92 -1.85 -41.22
CA LEU A 125 -17.93 -2.30 -40.27
C LEU A 125 -17.98 -1.36 -39.05
N GLN A 126 -18.36 -0.10 -39.28
CA GLN A 126 -18.29 1.00 -38.29
C GLN A 126 -19.06 0.69 -37.01
N GLU A 127 -20.34 0.32 -37.10
CA GLU A 127 -21.18 0.01 -35.94
C GLU A 127 -20.61 -1.14 -35.09
N LYS A 128 -20.05 -2.15 -35.75
CA LYS A 128 -19.43 -3.30 -35.07
C LYS A 128 -18.13 -2.90 -34.36
N ALA A 129 -17.33 -2.01 -34.95
CA ALA A 129 -16.13 -1.49 -34.31
C ALA A 129 -16.46 -0.59 -33.11
N ILE A 130 -17.44 0.32 -33.25
CA ILE A 130 -17.86 1.25 -32.20
C ILE A 130 -18.48 0.53 -31.00
N SER A 131 -19.28 -0.52 -31.24
CA SER A 131 -19.93 -1.32 -30.19
C SER A 131 -18.97 -2.25 -29.42
N CYS A 132 -17.69 -2.32 -29.80
CA CYS A 132 -16.72 -3.13 -29.08
C CYS A 132 -16.39 -2.54 -27.71
N LYS A 133 -16.60 -3.38 -26.69
CA LYS A 133 -16.45 -3.02 -25.28
C LYS A 133 -14.98 -3.03 -24.87
N GLN A 134 -14.29 -1.94 -25.13
CA GLN A 134 -12.91 -1.71 -24.69
C GLN A 134 -12.83 -0.60 -23.64
N VAL A 135 -11.70 -0.52 -22.96
CA VAL A 135 -11.39 0.52 -21.98
C VAL A 135 -10.01 1.09 -22.24
N SER A 136 -9.87 2.40 -22.04
CA SER A 136 -8.59 3.08 -22.19
C SER A 136 -7.64 2.63 -21.08
N PRO A 137 -6.34 2.47 -21.36
CA PRO A 137 -5.34 2.15 -20.34
C PRO A 137 -5.27 3.21 -19.24
N ALA A 138 -5.48 4.47 -19.60
CA ALA A 138 -5.49 5.59 -18.67
C ALA A 138 -6.79 5.65 -17.84
N LEU A 139 -7.84 4.89 -18.19
CA LEU A 139 -9.17 5.01 -17.57
C LEU A 139 -9.13 4.87 -16.05
N LYS A 140 -8.45 3.85 -15.51
CA LYS A 140 -8.38 3.63 -14.05
C LYS A 140 -7.63 4.74 -13.34
N LEU A 141 -6.52 5.21 -13.92
CA LEU A 141 -5.73 6.31 -13.39
C LEU A 141 -6.56 7.61 -13.35
N LEU A 142 -7.16 7.96 -14.49
CA LEU A 142 -7.96 9.17 -14.63
C LEU A 142 -9.23 9.15 -13.77
N ALA A 143 -9.87 7.99 -13.64
CA ALA A 143 -11.03 7.82 -12.76
C ALA A 143 -10.70 8.06 -11.29
N LYS A 144 -9.52 7.65 -10.81
CA LYS A 144 -9.07 7.98 -9.43
C LYS A 144 -9.00 9.50 -9.23
N PHE A 145 -8.44 10.24 -10.19
CA PHE A 145 -8.42 11.71 -10.09
C PHE A 145 -9.81 12.34 -10.19
N ALA A 146 -10.70 11.81 -11.04
CA ALA A 146 -12.10 12.26 -11.10
C ALA A 146 -12.82 12.09 -9.76
N LEU A 147 -12.70 10.91 -9.15
CA LEU A 147 -13.31 10.60 -7.85
C LEU A 147 -12.70 11.46 -6.72
N LYS A 148 -11.41 11.81 -6.83
CA LYS A 148 -10.75 12.72 -5.88
C LYS A 148 -11.30 14.15 -5.97
N GLU A 149 -11.58 14.65 -7.18
CA GLU A 149 -12.27 15.94 -7.35
C GLU A 149 -13.69 15.94 -6.75
N LEU A 150 -14.29 14.75 -6.58
CA LEU A 150 -15.62 14.55 -5.99
C LEU A 150 -15.58 14.28 -4.47
N ASP A 151 -14.42 14.44 -3.82
CA ASP A 151 -14.22 14.20 -2.38
C ASP A 151 -14.62 12.79 -1.92
N VAL A 152 -14.39 11.79 -2.79
CA VAL A 152 -14.62 10.38 -2.48
C VAL A 152 -13.41 9.80 -1.78
N GLU A 153 -13.63 9.08 -0.69
CA GLU A 153 -12.57 8.33 -0.01
C GLU A 153 -12.16 7.12 -0.83
N MET A 154 -10.86 6.95 -1.04
CA MET A 154 -10.34 5.88 -1.88
C MET A 154 -9.04 5.33 -1.32
N TYR A 155 -8.83 4.03 -1.51
CA TYR A 155 -7.61 3.35 -1.15
C TYR A 155 -7.03 2.56 -2.33
N GLN A 156 -5.71 2.42 -2.36
CA GLN A 156 -5.03 1.49 -3.26
C GLN A 156 -4.19 0.51 -2.44
N THR A 157 -4.29 -0.78 -2.76
CA THR A 157 -3.50 -1.82 -2.09
C THR A 157 -2.03 -1.82 -2.56
N ASP A 158 -1.15 -2.51 -1.84
CA ASP A 158 0.24 -2.74 -2.25
C ASP A 158 0.41 -4.12 -2.95
N LYS A 159 1.65 -4.53 -3.28
CA LYS A 159 1.92 -5.84 -3.94
C LYS A 159 1.66 -7.03 -3.03
N GLN A 160 1.68 -6.82 -1.72
CA GLN A 160 1.75 -7.89 -0.73
C GLN A 160 0.35 -8.39 -0.35
N VAL A 161 -0.68 -7.55 -0.55
CA VAL A 161 -2.07 -7.88 -0.22
C VAL A 161 -2.93 -7.85 -1.47
N ASP A 162 -3.58 -8.99 -1.75
CA ASP A 162 -4.59 -9.08 -2.79
C ASP A 162 -5.73 -8.10 -2.50
N ALA A 163 -6.18 -7.36 -3.51
CA ALA A 163 -7.19 -6.32 -3.34
C ALA A 163 -8.50 -6.89 -2.81
N ASP A 164 -8.88 -8.08 -3.28
CA ASP A 164 -10.09 -8.78 -2.86
C ASP A 164 -10.04 -9.13 -1.36
N ASN A 165 -8.88 -9.61 -0.89
CA ASN A 165 -8.65 -9.91 0.52
C ASN A 165 -8.66 -8.64 1.37
N PHE A 166 -8.04 -7.55 0.91
CA PHE A 166 -8.05 -6.27 1.61
C PHE A 166 -9.46 -5.71 1.73
N ILE A 167 -10.25 -5.73 0.64
CA ILE A 167 -11.64 -5.26 0.64
C ILE A 167 -12.46 -6.09 1.62
N ALA A 168 -12.33 -7.42 1.58
CA ALA A 168 -13.06 -8.31 2.46
C ALA A 168 -12.70 -8.11 3.94
N ASP A 169 -11.42 -7.94 4.24
CA ASP A 169 -10.90 -7.69 5.58
C ASP A 169 -11.37 -6.31 6.11
N TYR A 170 -11.24 -5.25 5.30
CA TYR A 170 -11.72 -3.92 5.64
C TYR A 170 -13.23 -3.93 5.93
N ALA A 171 -14.01 -4.62 5.09
CA ALA A 171 -15.46 -4.74 5.28
C ALA A 171 -15.82 -5.42 6.60
N ASN A 172 -15.07 -6.45 7.01
CA ASN A 172 -15.32 -7.19 8.24
C ASN A 172 -14.92 -6.40 9.49
N LYS A 173 -13.79 -5.68 9.43
CA LYS A 173 -13.26 -4.89 10.56
C LYS A 173 -13.99 -3.57 10.77
N ASN A 174 -14.52 -2.96 9.70
CA ASN A 174 -15.23 -1.70 9.80
C ASN A 174 -16.73 -1.90 10.00
N ARG A 175 -17.21 -1.69 11.24
CA ARG A 175 -18.64 -1.81 11.60
C ARG A 175 -19.56 -0.89 10.80
N ALA A 176 -19.06 0.21 10.24
CA ALA A 176 -19.87 1.11 9.42
C ALA A 176 -20.16 0.54 8.02
N VAL A 177 -19.39 -0.44 7.56
CA VAL A 177 -19.59 -1.09 6.26
C VAL A 177 -20.78 -2.05 6.33
N PHE A 178 -21.75 -1.83 5.45
CA PHE A 178 -22.95 -2.69 5.37
C PHE A 178 -22.93 -3.63 4.15
N ALA A 179 -22.18 -3.30 3.10
CA ALA A 179 -22.08 -4.10 1.88
C ALA A 179 -20.85 -3.75 1.03
N ILE A 180 -20.52 -4.64 0.08
CA ILE A 180 -19.49 -4.47 -0.96
C ILE A 180 -20.19 -4.46 -2.32
N LEU A 181 -19.87 -3.52 -3.20
CA LEU A 181 -20.33 -3.45 -4.58
C LEU A 181 -19.22 -4.00 -5.51
N SER A 182 -19.43 -5.21 -6.04
CA SER A 182 -18.53 -5.85 -7.00
C SER A 182 -19.24 -6.99 -7.74
N ASP A 183 -18.87 -7.24 -9.00
CA ASP A 183 -19.18 -8.50 -9.70
C ASP A 183 -17.96 -9.44 -9.79
N ASP A 184 -16.92 -9.20 -8.98
CA ASP A 184 -15.90 -10.22 -8.79
C ASP A 184 -16.46 -11.37 -7.96
N SER A 185 -16.45 -12.56 -8.57
CA SER A 185 -17.06 -13.75 -7.98
C SER A 185 -16.26 -14.29 -6.80
N ASP A 186 -15.02 -13.83 -6.61
CA ASP A 186 -14.18 -14.17 -5.46
C ASP A 186 -14.78 -13.64 -4.14
N PHE A 187 -15.48 -12.50 -4.15
CA PHE A 187 -16.18 -11.98 -2.96
C PHE A 187 -17.31 -12.87 -2.46
N ILE A 188 -17.87 -13.71 -3.33
CA ILE A 188 -18.94 -14.66 -2.97
C ILE A 188 -18.34 -15.87 -2.25
N ILE A 189 -17.09 -16.21 -2.57
CA ILE A 189 -16.30 -17.26 -1.95
C ILE A 189 -15.67 -16.79 -0.64
N LEU A 190 -15.21 -15.53 -0.58
CA LEU A 190 -14.66 -14.90 0.62
C LEU A 190 -15.71 -14.80 1.74
N ASP A 191 -15.25 -14.91 2.98
CA ASP A 191 -16.10 -14.74 4.16
C ASP A 191 -16.23 -13.27 4.54
N THR A 192 -17.09 -12.54 3.83
CA THR A 192 -17.20 -11.08 3.96
C THR A 192 -18.64 -10.57 4.09
N LYS A 193 -18.79 -9.26 4.16
CA LYS A 193 -20.08 -8.55 4.17
C LYS A 193 -20.90 -8.85 2.90
N PRO A 194 -22.22 -8.58 2.91
CA PRO A 194 -23.07 -8.81 1.73
C PRO A 194 -22.49 -8.19 0.45
N VAL A 195 -22.46 -8.99 -0.62
CA VAL A 195 -21.95 -8.59 -1.93
C VAL A 195 -23.12 -8.20 -2.82
N LEU A 196 -23.02 -7.01 -3.41
CA LEU A 196 -24.00 -6.40 -4.28
C LEU A 196 -23.46 -6.36 -5.71
N SER A 197 -24.29 -6.75 -6.67
CA SER A 197 -23.95 -6.73 -8.07
C SER A 197 -23.81 -5.31 -8.60
N THR A 198 -22.75 -5.08 -9.36
CA THR A 198 -22.59 -3.86 -10.14
C THR A 198 -23.46 -3.92 -11.40
N SER A 199 -23.45 -5.06 -12.10
CA SER A 199 -24.13 -5.27 -13.39
C SER A 199 -25.65 -5.20 -13.29
N ASN A 200 -26.24 -5.55 -12.14
CA ASN A 200 -27.67 -5.44 -11.92
C ASN A 200 -28.10 -4.14 -11.24
N LEU A 201 -27.19 -3.18 -11.05
CA LEU A 201 -27.47 -1.92 -10.37
C LEU A 201 -28.40 -1.02 -11.18
N ARG A 202 -29.58 -0.75 -10.61
CA ARG A 202 -30.56 0.19 -11.15
C ARG A 202 -30.45 1.52 -10.40
N MET A 203 -29.71 2.44 -10.98
CA MET A 203 -29.37 3.73 -10.37
C MET A 203 -30.59 4.57 -9.95
N GLU A 204 -31.65 4.59 -10.75
CA GLU A 204 -32.86 5.38 -10.45
C GLU A 204 -33.48 4.99 -9.10
N GLN A 205 -33.57 3.68 -8.86
CA GLN A 205 -34.25 3.05 -7.74
C GLN A 205 -33.31 2.68 -6.59
N LEU A 206 -31.99 2.77 -6.80
CA LEU A 206 -30.96 2.22 -5.92
C LEU A 206 -31.26 0.77 -5.51
N LYS A 207 -31.64 -0.04 -6.50
CA LYS A 207 -31.87 -1.48 -6.35
C LYS A 207 -30.82 -2.26 -7.11
N THR A 208 -30.42 -3.40 -6.57
CA THR A 208 -29.50 -4.32 -7.23
C THR A 208 -29.77 -5.76 -6.78
N VAL A 209 -28.96 -6.72 -7.24
CA VAL A 209 -28.94 -8.09 -6.78
C VAL A 209 -27.89 -8.23 -5.69
N MET A 210 -28.25 -8.87 -4.58
CA MET A 210 -27.34 -9.32 -3.53
C MET A 210 -27.08 -10.81 -3.70
N TYR A 211 -25.81 -11.20 -3.69
CA TYR A 211 -25.40 -12.60 -3.77
C TYR A 211 -25.35 -13.23 -2.37
N ASP A 212 -26.10 -14.31 -2.16
CA ASP A 212 -26.18 -15.05 -0.90
C ASP A 212 -25.33 -16.34 -0.99
N ARG A 213 -24.16 -16.30 -0.34
CA ARG A 213 -23.20 -17.41 -0.34
C ARG A 213 -23.71 -18.66 0.39
N TYR A 214 -24.58 -18.50 1.38
CA TYR A 214 -25.16 -19.63 2.12
C TYR A 214 -26.15 -20.37 1.24
N CYS A 215 -27.03 -19.62 0.55
CA CYS A 215 -27.95 -20.21 -0.42
C CYS A 215 -27.21 -20.89 -1.57
N LEU A 216 -26.17 -20.25 -2.11
CA LEU A 216 -25.32 -20.86 -3.14
C LEU A 216 -24.71 -22.18 -2.65
N ALA A 217 -24.07 -22.19 -1.49
CA ALA A 217 -23.39 -23.39 -0.99
C ALA A 217 -24.38 -24.51 -0.64
N GLU A 218 -25.36 -24.22 0.21
CA GLU A 218 -26.18 -25.24 0.85
C GLU A 218 -27.35 -25.68 -0.01
N ARG A 219 -27.95 -24.77 -0.77
CA ARG A 219 -29.15 -25.09 -1.58
C ARG A 219 -28.81 -25.50 -3.00
N TYR A 220 -27.86 -24.80 -3.64
CA TYR A 220 -27.51 -25.06 -5.04
C TYR A 220 -26.37 -26.07 -5.20
N LEU A 221 -25.22 -25.80 -4.58
CA LEU A 221 -24.05 -26.69 -4.66
C LEU A 221 -24.18 -27.89 -3.73
N ASN A 222 -25.09 -27.82 -2.75
CA ASN A 222 -25.31 -28.82 -1.70
C ASN A 222 -24.05 -29.07 -0.86
N ILE A 223 -23.07 -28.16 -0.78
CA ILE A 223 -21.85 -28.31 0.04
C ILE A 223 -21.91 -27.38 1.26
N SER A 224 -21.05 -27.60 2.26
CA SER A 224 -20.90 -26.64 3.35
C SER A 224 -20.29 -25.33 2.83
N VAL A 225 -20.70 -24.20 3.40
CA VAL A 225 -20.08 -22.89 3.10
C VAL A 225 -18.56 -22.92 3.31
N LYS A 226 -18.07 -23.69 4.29
CA LYS A 226 -16.62 -23.88 4.52
C LYS A 226 -15.89 -24.56 3.37
N GLN A 227 -16.60 -25.27 2.50
CA GLN A 227 -16.05 -25.96 1.33
C GLN A 227 -16.08 -25.09 0.06
N LEU A 228 -16.66 -23.88 0.09
CA LEU A 228 -16.67 -22.96 -1.07
C LEU A 228 -15.26 -22.63 -1.59
N PRO A 229 -14.25 -22.34 -0.75
CA PRO A 229 -12.87 -22.12 -1.22
C PRO A 229 -12.30 -23.32 -2.00
N LEU A 230 -12.59 -24.55 -1.55
CA LEU A 230 -12.16 -25.75 -2.25
C LEU A 230 -12.87 -25.91 -3.59
N PHE A 231 -14.18 -25.67 -3.61
CA PHE A 231 -14.94 -25.66 -4.85
C PHE A 231 -14.36 -24.65 -5.86
N ALA A 232 -14.09 -23.42 -5.41
CA ALA A 232 -13.50 -22.37 -6.23
C ALA A 232 -12.11 -22.77 -6.78
N CYS A 233 -11.25 -23.29 -5.91
CA CYS A 233 -9.91 -23.79 -6.27
C CYS A 233 -9.97 -24.90 -7.33
N LEU A 234 -10.92 -25.83 -7.23
CA LEU A 234 -11.06 -26.96 -8.15
C LEU A 234 -11.83 -26.63 -9.44
N MET A 235 -12.63 -25.57 -9.45
CA MET A 235 -13.21 -25.00 -10.68
C MET A 235 -12.19 -24.17 -11.46
N GLY A 236 -11.18 -23.65 -10.77
CA GLY A 236 -10.13 -22.81 -11.31
C GLY A 236 -10.31 -21.35 -10.89
N ASN A 237 -9.32 -20.85 -10.16
CA ASN A 237 -9.18 -19.46 -9.75
C ASN A 237 -7.85 -18.89 -10.27
N ASP A 238 -7.52 -17.65 -9.90
CA ASP A 238 -6.31 -16.95 -10.36
C ASP A 238 -5.01 -17.68 -9.97
N TYR A 239 -5.04 -18.55 -8.96
CA TYR A 239 -3.88 -19.30 -8.47
C TYR A 239 -3.78 -20.72 -9.04
N VAL A 240 -4.92 -21.36 -9.34
CA VAL A 240 -4.99 -22.70 -9.96
C VAL A 240 -5.55 -22.57 -11.38
N PRO A 241 -4.67 -22.43 -12.39
CA PRO A 241 -5.11 -22.08 -13.73
C PRO A 241 -5.97 -23.16 -14.38
N PHE A 242 -7.06 -22.74 -15.02
CA PHE A 242 -7.95 -23.64 -15.76
C PHE A 242 -7.24 -24.60 -16.74
N PRO A 243 -6.18 -24.21 -17.49
CA PRO A 243 -5.44 -25.14 -18.35
C PRO A 243 -4.89 -26.36 -17.61
N LYS A 244 -4.45 -26.21 -16.35
CA LYS A 244 -3.96 -27.33 -15.52
C LYS A 244 -5.08 -28.25 -15.03
N LEU A 245 -6.31 -27.73 -14.94
CA LEU A 245 -7.49 -28.49 -14.51
C LEU A 245 -8.25 -29.14 -15.68
N ARG A 246 -7.87 -28.87 -16.93
CA ARG A 246 -8.62 -29.31 -18.12
C ARG A 246 -8.84 -30.83 -18.15
N GLN A 247 -7.80 -31.62 -17.91
CA GLN A 247 -7.90 -33.08 -17.90
C GLN A 247 -8.80 -33.58 -16.76
N PHE A 248 -8.69 -32.96 -15.58
CA PHE A 248 -9.55 -33.25 -14.43
C PHE A 248 -11.02 -32.95 -14.75
N HIS A 249 -11.31 -31.76 -15.29
CA HIS A 249 -12.68 -31.35 -15.66
C HIS A 249 -13.28 -32.20 -16.79
N GLN A 250 -12.47 -32.72 -17.71
CA GLN A 250 -12.90 -33.71 -18.69
C GLN A 250 -13.26 -35.03 -18.01
N GLY A 251 -12.47 -35.47 -17.02
CA GLY A 251 -12.73 -36.68 -16.25
C GLY A 251 -13.92 -36.60 -15.27
N LEU A 252 -14.46 -35.40 -15.01
CA LEU A 252 -15.64 -35.22 -14.15
C LEU A 252 -16.95 -35.69 -14.81
N SER A 253 -16.98 -35.99 -16.10
CA SER A 253 -18.17 -36.52 -16.76
C SER A 253 -17.81 -37.52 -17.87
N SER A 254 -18.63 -38.55 -18.00
CA SER A 254 -18.52 -39.60 -19.02
C SER A 254 -19.11 -39.22 -20.37
N ARG A 255 -19.69 -38.03 -20.52
CA ARG A 255 -20.21 -37.49 -21.79
C ARG A 255 -19.09 -36.84 -22.61
N GLU A 256 -19.14 -36.93 -23.94
CA GLU A 256 -18.14 -36.31 -24.84
C GLU A 256 -18.10 -34.77 -24.71
N ASN A 257 -19.19 -34.11 -24.29
CA ASN A 257 -19.25 -32.66 -24.03
C ASN A 257 -20.18 -32.34 -22.84
N PRO A 258 -19.71 -32.45 -21.60
CA PRO A 258 -20.52 -32.17 -20.42
C PRO A 258 -20.80 -30.67 -20.27
N SER A 259 -22.04 -30.32 -19.91
CA SER A 259 -22.43 -28.94 -19.64
C SER A 259 -21.65 -28.38 -18.44
N LYS A 260 -21.59 -27.04 -18.32
CA LYS A 260 -20.96 -26.41 -17.15
C LYS A 260 -21.64 -26.83 -15.84
N GLN A 261 -22.96 -26.97 -15.85
CA GLN A 261 -23.74 -27.41 -14.69
C GLN A 261 -23.41 -28.85 -14.29
N ASP A 262 -23.24 -29.76 -15.27
CA ASP A 262 -22.84 -31.15 -14.99
C ASP A 262 -21.47 -31.20 -14.28
N LYS A 263 -20.51 -30.40 -14.74
CA LYS A 263 -19.17 -30.31 -14.12
C LYS A 263 -19.26 -29.81 -12.68
N ILE A 264 -20.04 -28.76 -12.43
CA ILE A 264 -20.25 -28.20 -11.08
C ILE A 264 -20.88 -29.26 -10.16
N LYS A 265 -21.94 -29.92 -10.62
CA LYS A 265 -22.64 -30.95 -9.85
C LYS A 265 -21.73 -32.14 -9.52
N ASN A 266 -21.00 -32.65 -10.50
CA ASN A 266 -20.09 -33.79 -10.32
C ASN A 266 -18.90 -33.44 -9.43
N LEU A 267 -18.38 -32.22 -9.51
CA LEU A 267 -17.36 -31.73 -8.60
C LEU A 267 -17.87 -31.69 -7.15
N CYS A 268 -19.08 -31.17 -6.92
CA CYS A 268 -19.68 -31.12 -5.59
C CYS A 268 -19.91 -32.53 -5.02
N LEU A 269 -20.38 -33.47 -5.85
CA LEU A 269 -20.52 -34.88 -5.48
C LEU A 269 -19.16 -35.51 -5.11
N LEU A 270 -18.10 -35.19 -5.84
CA LEU A 270 -16.75 -35.67 -5.55
C LEU A 270 -16.25 -35.14 -4.20
N ILE A 271 -16.37 -33.83 -3.95
CA ILE A 271 -15.97 -33.20 -2.67
C ILE A 271 -16.64 -33.90 -1.49
N LYS A 272 -17.94 -34.21 -1.61
CA LYS A 272 -18.68 -34.95 -0.59
C LYS A 272 -18.22 -36.39 -0.43
N LYS A 273 -18.08 -37.12 -1.54
CA LYS A 273 -17.69 -38.53 -1.56
C LYS A 273 -16.34 -38.73 -0.88
N GLU A 274 -15.38 -37.86 -1.19
CA GLU A 274 -14.02 -37.91 -0.65
C GLU A 274 -13.92 -37.26 0.75
N LYS A 275 -15.02 -36.68 1.26
CA LYS A 275 -15.12 -36.00 2.56
C LYS A 275 -14.05 -34.90 2.74
N TRP A 276 -13.72 -34.19 1.67
CA TRP A 276 -12.76 -33.09 1.74
C TRP A 276 -13.37 -31.90 2.47
N THR A 277 -12.65 -31.40 3.47
CA THR A 277 -13.03 -30.25 4.28
C THR A 277 -12.67 -28.92 3.61
N GLY A 278 -11.66 -28.90 2.74
CA GLY A 278 -11.11 -27.68 2.14
C GLY A 278 -10.11 -26.94 3.03
N THR A 279 -9.60 -27.59 4.08
CA THR A 279 -8.67 -26.96 5.03
C THR A 279 -7.24 -27.00 4.49
N PHE A 280 -6.65 -25.84 4.18
CA PHE A 280 -5.30 -25.73 3.61
C PHE A 280 -4.16 -26.15 4.57
N THR A 281 -4.43 -26.32 5.86
CA THR A 281 -3.45 -26.86 6.82
C THR A 281 -3.38 -28.39 6.82
N ASN A 282 -4.36 -29.08 6.24
CA ASN A 282 -4.42 -30.54 6.22
C ASN A 282 -3.61 -31.13 5.04
N LYS A 283 -2.31 -31.39 5.27
CA LYS A 283 -1.39 -31.95 4.24
C LYS A 283 -1.90 -33.26 3.62
N ARG A 284 -2.48 -34.16 4.42
CA ARG A 284 -2.99 -35.46 3.92
C ARG A 284 -4.15 -35.26 2.93
N GLU A 285 -5.04 -34.33 3.24
CA GLU A 285 -6.13 -33.95 2.36
C GLU A 285 -5.61 -33.30 1.08
N LEU A 286 -4.64 -32.37 1.17
CA LEU A 286 -4.02 -31.74 0.00
C LEU A 286 -3.37 -32.77 -0.95
N TYR A 287 -2.66 -33.76 -0.41
CA TYR A 287 -2.11 -34.85 -1.23
C TYR A 287 -3.20 -35.72 -1.85
N SER A 288 -4.28 -36.00 -1.11
CA SER A 288 -5.45 -36.73 -1.63
C SER A 288 -6.09 -36.00 -2.81
N ILE A 289 -6.34 -34.69 -2.65
CA ILE A 289 -6.87 -33.83 -3.72
C ILE A 289 -5.90 -33.81 -4.90
N SER A 290 -4.61 -33.59 -4.67
CA SER A 290 -3.60 -33.53 -5.73
C SER A 290 -3.53 -34.82 -6.55
N ARG A 291 -3.57 -35.99 -5.89
CA ARG A 291 -3.60 -37.29 -6.59
C ARG A 291 -4.87 -37.44 -7.44
N LYS A 292 -6.01 -36.95 -6.98
CA LYS A 292 -7.27 -37.02 -7.74
C LYS A 292 -7.29 -36.06 -8.93
N VAL A 293 -6.76 -34.85 -8.75
CA VAL A 293 -6.83 -33.76 -9.72
C VAL A 293 -5.70 -33.85 -10.74
N PHE A 294 -4.47 -34.03 -10.28
CA PHE A 294 -3.25 -33.98 -11.11
C PHE A 294 -2.59 -35.34 -11.33
N ARG A 295 -3.08 -36.42 -10.69
CA ARG A 295 -2.50 -37.78 -10.74
C ARG A 295 -1.10 -37.88 -10.13
N HIS A 296 -0.67 -36.87 -9.38
CA HIS A 296 0.59 -36.83 -8.64
C HIS A 296 0.46 -35.93 -7.41
N GLU A 297 1.39 -36.00 -6.46
CA GLU A 297 1.32 -35.23 -5.20
C GLU A 297 1.89 -33.82 -5.29
N ASN A 298 2.77 -33.57 -6.27
CA ASN A 298 3.46 -32.27 -6.45
C ASN A 298 2.52 -31.08 -6.75
N GLY A 299 1.24 -31.33 -7.02
CA GLY A 299 0.24 -30.28 -7.22
C GLY A 299 -0.39 -29.78 -5.92
N SER A 300 -0.06 -30.38 -4.78
CA SER A 300 -0.59 -30.01 -3.46
C SER A 300 -0.27 -28.57 -3.07
N ASP A 301 0.93 -28.06 -3.37
CA ASP A 301 1.29 -26.66 -3.11
C ASP A 301 0.49 -25.67 -3.96
N LEU A 302 0.10 -26.07 -5.17
CA LEU A 302 -0.76 -25.25 -6.03
C LEU A 302 -2.17 -25.16 -5.44
N ILE A 303 -2.73 -26.28 -4.98
CA ILE A 303 -4.03 -26.34 -4.31
C ILE A 303 -3.99 -25.55 -3.01
N LYS A 304 -2.93 -25.70 -2.21
CA LYS A 304 -2.73 -24.98 -0.95
C LYS A 304 -2.80 -23.47 -1.18
N ARG A 305 -2.02 -22.94 -2.13
CA ARG A 305 -2.05 -21.50 -2.47
C ARG A 305 -3.43 -21.04 -2.95
N GLY A 306 -4.12 -21.85 -3.74
CA GLY A 306 -5.47 -21.54 -4.21
C GLY A 306 -6.54 -21.57 -3.12
N LEU A 307 -6.33 -22.28 -2.02
CA LEU A 307 -7.19 -22.25 -0.83
C LEU A 307 -6.81 -21.08 0.10
N GLU A 308 -5.52 -20.85 0.30
CA GLU A 308 -4.98 -19.75 1.11
C GLU A 308 -5.41 -18.38 0.58
N SER A 309 -5.65 -18.24 -0.74
CA SER A 309 -6.13 -16.99 -1.33
C SER A 309 -7.50 -16.53 -0.83
N TYR A 310 -8.31 -17.43 -0.27
CA TYR A 310 -9.61 -17.11 0.33
C TYR A 310 -9.58 -17.09 1.86
N ALA A 311 -8.43 -17.37 2.46
CA ALA A 311 -8.25 -17.29 3.89
C ALA A 311 -8.06 -15.81 4.28
N ILE A 312 -9.16 -15.15 4.63
CA ILE A 312 -9.10 -13.82 5.24
C ILE A 312 -8.37 -14.02 6.57
N LYS A 313 -7.13 -13.52 6.65
CA LYS A 313 -6.37 -13.55 7.88
C LYS A 313 -7.17 -12.76 8.91
N ASN A 314 -7.82 -13.44 9.86
CA ASN A 314 -8.38 -12.84 11.06
C ASN A 314 -7.25 -12.35 12.00
N GLY A 315 -6.24 -11.69 11.45
CA GLY A 315 -5.29 -10.91 12.21
C GLY A 315 -6.05 -9.70 12.75
N THR A 316 -5.92 -9.44 14.05
CA THR A 316 -6.33 -8.20 14.71
C THR A 316 -5.60 -6.96 14.16
N ASP A 317 -4.74 -7.15 13.15
CA ASP A 317 -4.26 -6.13 12.23
C ASP A 317 -5.43 -5.55 11.43
N THR A 318 -6.28 -4.73 12.07
CA THR A 318 -6.66 -3.52 11.34
C THR A 318 -5.35 -2.98 10.77
N LEU A 319 -5.29 -2.88 9.44
CA LEU A 319 -4.52 -1.86 8.75
C LEU A 319 -4.91 -0.53 9.37
N SER A 320 -4.36 -0.30 10.54
CA SER A 320 -4.36 0.94 11.26
C SER A 320 -3.27 1.78 10.63
N PHE A 321 -3.45 2.01 9.33
CA PHE A 321 -3.19 3.32 8.76
C PHE A 321 -4.18 4.30 9.40
N CYS A 322 -4.12 4.44 10.72
CA CYS A 322 -4.48 5.68 11.36
C CYS A 322 -3.35 6.61 10.96
N VAL A 323 -3.49 7.18 9.77
CA VAL A 323 -2.76 8.36 9.31
C VAL A 323 -2.70 9.26 10.52
N ARG A 324 -1.53 9.37 11.16
CA ARG A 324 -1.30 10.44 12.11
C ARG A 324 -1.30 11.67 11.22
N ARG A 325 -2.48 12.26 11.06
CA ARG A 325 -2.67 13.60 10.54
C ARG A 325 -1.77 14.47 11.36
N ASN A 326 -0.57 14.74 10.85
CA ASN A 326 0.27 15.77 11.41
C ASN A 326 -0.41 17.06 10.95
N PRO A 327 -1.16 17.76 11.82
CA PRO A 327 -1.99 18.85 11.36
C PRO A 327 -1.12 20.00 10.83
N ALA A 328 0.17 20.05 11.15
CA ALA A 328 1.11 21.03 10.61
C ALA A 328 1.65 20.65 9.22
N PHE A 329 1.86 19.36 8.94
CA PHE A 329 2.27 18.89 7.61
C PHE A 329 1.08 18.79 6.65
N GLU A 330 -0.07 18.32 7.15
CA GLU A 330 -1.33 18.37 6.42
C GLU A 330 -1.73 19.82 6.18
N LYS A 331 -1.57 20.75 7.14
CA LYS A 331 -1.72 22.19 6.88
C LYS A 331 -0.72 22.70 5.84
N ALA A 332 0.57 22.33 5.89
CA ALA A 332 1.53 22.75 4.84
C ALA A 332 1.27 22.14 3.45
N VAL A 333 0.74 20.91 3.38
CA VAL A 333 0.38 20.22 2.12
C VAL A 333 -1.00 20.68 1.63
N HIS A 334 -1.95 20.94 2.53
CA HIS A 334 -3.34 21.33 2.23
C HIS A 334 -3.46 22.84 1.97
N GLU A 335 -2.74 23.71 2.70
CA GLU A 335 -2.58 25.15 2.40
C GLU A 335 -1.89 25.38 1.04
N ARG A 336 -0.96 24.48 0.64
CA ARG A 336 -0.32 24.54 -0.68
C ARG A 336 -1.14 23.90 -1.80
N HIS A 337 -2.14 23.08 -1.48
CA HIS A 337 -2.93 22.32 -2.48
C HIS A 337 -4.34 22.91 -2.71
N PHE A 338 -4.86 23.77 -1.83
CA PHE A 338 -6.26 24.25 -1.89
C PHE A 338 -6.46 25.77 -1.73
N SER A 339 -5.53 26.59 -2.22
CA SER A 339 -5.71 28.02 -2.56
C SER A 339 -5.62 29.08 -1.44
N CYS A 340 -5.06 30.21 -1.85
CA CYS A 340 -5.01 31.48 -1.15
C CYS A 340 -6.35 31.91 -0.52
N SER A 341 -6.21 32.64 0.59
CA SER A 341 -7.11 33.67 1.17
C SER A 341 -7.89 33.32 2.44
N ASN A 342 -7.63 34.11 3.48
CA ASN A 342 -8.39 34.40 4.71
C ASN A 342 -8.22 33.51 5.95
N ALA A 343 -7.41 34.04 6.88
CA ALA A 343 -6.98 33.42 8.14
C ALA A 343 -7.76 33.84 9.42
N CYS A 344 -9.01 34.35 9.34
CA CYS A 344 -9.66 34.95 10.53
C CYS A 344 -10.88 34.24 11.12
N ILE A 345 -11.30 33.05 10.65
CA ILE A 345 -12.50 32.37 11.21
C ILE A 345 -12.20 31.00 11.87
N PHE A 346 -10.95 30.51 11.82
CA PHE A 346 -10.61 29.17 12.35
C PHE A 346 -10.37 29.11 13.87
N ASN A 347 -10.03 30.23 14.52
CA ASN A 347 -9.74 30.23 15.97
C ASN A 347 -10.99 30.16 16.87
N LEU A 348 -12.20 30.21 16.30
CA LEU A 348 -13.45 30.22 17.07
C LEU A 348 -14.21 28.88 17.09
N LEU A 349 -13.85 27.89 16.27
CA LEU A 349 -14.69 26.69 16.08
C LEU A 349 -14.09 25.34 16.50
N CYS A 350 -12.81 25.26 16.88
CA CYS A 350 -12.18 23.98 17.24
C CYS A 350 -11.93 23.84 18.76
N LYS A 351 -13.00 23.52 19.52
CA LYS A 351 -12.91 22.93 20.87
C LYS A 351 -13.60 21.57 20.90
N LYS A 352 -12.97 20.64 21.65
CA LYS A 352 -13.35 19.27 22.09
C LYS A 352 -12.97 18.16 21.09
N GLU A 353 -12.25 17.09 21.43
CA GLU A 353 -11.91 16.42 22.69
C GLU A 353 -10.54 15.71 22.57
N TYR A 354 -9.75 15.65 23.66
CA TYR A 354 -8.43 15.01 23.73
C TYR A 354 -8.52 13.58 24.26
N GLY A 355 -7.91 12.61 23.56
CA GLY A 355 -7.57 11.29 24.06
C GLY A 355 -6.05 11.15 24.27
N SER A 356 -5.59 11.25 25.52
CA SER A 356 -4.19 11.24 25.94
C SER A 356 -3.56 9.84 25.95
N SER A 357 -2.35 9.71 25.41
CA SER A 357 -1.51 8.50 25.55
C SER A 357 -0.51 8.67 26.69
N GLU A 358 -0.47 7.75 27.65
CA GLU A 358 0.36 7.88 28.87
C GLU A 358 1.21 6.62 29.17
N PHE A 359 2.30 6.75 29.95
CA PHE A 359 3.29 5.70 30.25
C PHE A 359 3.07 4.98 31.60
N CYS A 360 3.73 3.84 31.87
CA CYS A 360 3.73 3.07 33.13
C CYS A 360 5.17 2.88 33.64
N SER A 361 5.43 3.05 34.95
CA SER A 361 6.75 2.91 35.59
C SER A 361 6.82 1.71 36.55
N SER A 362 6.40 0.55 36.06
CA SER A 362 6.61 -0.73 36.72
C SER A 362 7.47 -1.58 35.79
N ILE A 363 8.62 -2.06 36.25
CA ILE A 363 9.48 -3.00 35.52
C ILE A 363 8.57 -4.13 34.99
N THR A 364 8.27 -4.12 33.69
CA THR A 364 7.48 -5.16 33.05
C THR A 364 8.37 -6.38 32.94
N MET A 365 8.40 -7.20 34.00
CA MET A 365 9.13 -8.46 33.97
C MET A 365 8.31 -9.47 33.18
N VAL A 366 8.93 -9.98 32.13
CA VAL A 366 8.31 -10.90 31.17
C VAL A 366 8.22 -12.32 31.73
N VAL A 367 9.22 -12.70 32.52
CA VAL A 367 9.17 -13.84 33.44
C VAL A 367 9.38 -13.29 34.86
N LYS A 368 8.38 -13.43 35.72
CA LYS A 368 8.43 -12.94 37.09
C LYS A 368 9.56 -13.64 37.86
N GLY A 369 10.49 -12.86 38.43
CA GLY A 369 11.65 -13.39 39.17
C GLY A 369 12.93 -13.60 38.34
N LEU A 370 12.88 -13.50 37.00
CA LEU A 370 14.04 -13.74 36.13
C LEU A 370 15.24 -12.81 36.43
N PHE A 371 15.01 -11.52 36.66
CA PHE A 371 16.09 -10.60 37.04
C PHE A 371 16.70 -10.90 38.41
N SER A 372 15.92 -11.40 39.38
CA SER A 372 16.45 -11.83 40.68
C SER A 372 17.40 -13.01 40.48
N LEU A 373 16.95 -14.00 39.71
CA LEU A 373 17.75 -15.18 39.37
C LEU A 373 19.05 -14.83 38.64
N ILE A 374 18.97 -13.88 37.69
CA ILE A 374 20.13 -13.38 36.95
C ILE A 374 21.13 -12.67 37.89
N GLN A 375 20.63 -11.88 38.85
CA GLN A 375 21.47 -11.20 39.83
C GLN A 375 22.18 -12.17 40.78
N ASP A 376 21.57 -13.34 41.01
CA ASP A 376 22.18 -14.44 41.78
C ASP A 376 23.20 -15.25 40.96
N CYS A 377 23.49 -14.86 39.70
CA CYS A 377 24.52 -15.42 38.84
C CYS A 377 25.64 -14.39 38.54
N PRO A 378 26.68 -14.29 39.39
CA PRO A 378 27.78 -13.34 39.20
C PRO A 378 28.54 -13.53 37.89
N GLU A 379 28.61 -14.75 37.35
CA GLU A 379 29.32 -15.04 36.10
C GLU A 379 28.61 -14.50 34.85
N ALA A 380 27.28 -14.39 34.90
CA ALA A 380 26.44 -13.88 33.82
C ALA A 380 26.31 -12.35 33.84
N CYS A 381 26.71 -11.69 34.93
CA CYS A 381 26.65 -10.24 35.10
C CYS A 381 28.04 -9.65 35.31
N ARG A 382 28.60 -9.02 34.27
CA ARG A 382 29.94 -8.44 34.33
C ARG A 382 29.87 -6.93 34.19
N ILE A 383 30.58 -6.22 35.06
CA ILE A 383 30.79 -4.78 34.88
C ILE A 383 31.76 -4.59 33.72
N ILE A 384 31.33 -3.83 32.72
CA ILE A 384 32.11 -3.55 31.52
C ILE A 384 32.30 -2.05 31.33
N SER A 385 33.34 -1.68 30.59
CA SER A 385 33.47 -0.34 30.00
C SER A 385 32.88 -0.34 28.59
N ILE A 386 31.86 0.47 28.37
CA ILE A 386 31.19 0.60 27.07
C ILE A 386 32.17 1.15 26.02
N GLU A 387 33.07 2.04 26.44
CA GLU A 387 34.12 2.58 25.57
C GLU A 387 35.08 1.49 25.09
N LYS A 388 35.59 0.63 25.98
CA LYS A 388 36.46 -0.49 25.60
C LYS A 388 35.75 -1.43 24.62
N MET A 389 34.51 -1.82 24.93
CA MET A 389 33.70 -2.69 24.08
C MET A 389 33.45 -2.08 22.70
N SER A 390 33.20 -0.77 22.62
CA SER A 390 33.03 -0.07 21.35
C SER A 390 34.31 -0.01 20.51
N ASN A 391 35.47 0.15 21.15
CA ASN A 391 36.77 0.19 20.48
C ASN A 391 37.17 -1.20 19.97
N GLU A 392 36.90 -2.26 20.73
CA GLU A 392 37.09 -3.64 20.29
C GLU A 392 36.20 -3.96 19.08
N HIS A 393 34.92 -3.57 19.13
CA HIS A 393 34.01 -3.72 17.98
C HIS A 393 34.47 -2.93 16.76
N ARG A 394 34.98 -1.71 16.95
CA ARG A 394 35.53 -0.89 15.86
C ARG A 394 36.72 -1.59 15.20
N ARG A 395 37.61 -2.20 15.97
CA ARG A 395 38.77 -2.96 15.47
C ARG A 395 38.36 -4.25 14.73
N SER A 396 37.35 -4.98 15.23
CA SER A 396 36.95 -6.26 14.64
C SER A 396 36.00 -6.12 13.44
N SER A 397 35.15 -5.10 13.42
CA SER A 397 34.11 -4.92 12.39
C SER A 397 34.46 -3.89 11.31
N GLY A 398 35.42 -2.99 11.56
CA GLY A 398 35.72 -1.85 10.69
C GLY A 398 34.62 -0.77 10.66
N CYS A 399 33.55 -0.93 11.44
CA CYS A 399 32.39 -0.05 11.42
C CYS A 399 32.46 1.01 12.54
N SER A 400 31.81 2.15 12.33
CA SER A 400 31.57 3.12 13.41
C SER A 400 30.56 2.53 14.42
N PRO A 401 30.90 2.38 15.71
CA PRO A 401 30.09 1.62 16.66
C PRO A 401 28.76 2.31 16.96
N VAL A 402 27.67 1.54 16.85
CA VAL A 402 26.30 1.96 17.17
C VAL A 402 25.84 1.26 18.44
N LEU A 403 25.31 2.03 19.38
CA LEU A 403 24.60 1.53 20.56
C LEU A 403 23.10 1.78 20.36
N VAL A 404 22.32 0.70 20.30
CA VAL A 404 20.86 0.78 20.21
C VAL A 404 20.30 0.95 21.61
N VAL A 405 19.34 1.86 21.78
CA VAL A 405 18.71 2.18 23.06
C VAL A 405 17.23 1.86 22.97
N ASP A 406 16.75 1.01 23.87
CA ASP A 406 15.33 0.77 24.08
C ASP A 406 14.71 2.02 24.72
N GLY A 407 14.14 2.87 23.87
CA GLY A 407 13.65 4.19 24.25
C GLY A 407 12.50 4.14 25.25
N SER A 408 11.72 3.07 25.31
CA SER A 408 10.64 2.94 26.30
C SER A 408 11.17 2.56 27.69
N HIS A 409 12.07 1.59 27.78
CA HIS A 409 12.64 1.18 29.07
C HIS A 409 13.79 2.06 29.55
N PHE A 410 14.35 2.91 28.67
CA PHE A 410 15.45 3.82 28.98
C PHE A 410 15.03 5.10 29.70
N LEU A 411 13.91 5.73 29.33
CA LEU A 411 13.50 7.04 29.89
C LEU A 411 13.37 7.08 31.42
N PRO A 412 12.95 6.01 32.12
CA PRO A 412 13.01 5.96 33.58
C PRO A 412 14.41 6.20 34.17
N PHE A 413 15.50 6.05 33.42
CA PHE A 413 16.85 6.42 33.87
C PHE A 413 16.92 7.86 34.39
N PHE A 414 16.31 8.81 33.68
CA PHE A 414 16.37 10.24 34.01
C PHE A 414 15.36 10.68 35.07
N CYS A 415 14.32 9.89 35.34
CA CYS A 415 13.26 10.26 36.28
C CYS A 415 13.20 9.35 37.52
N ALA A 416 13.73 8.14 37.42
CA ALA A 416 13.52 7.07 38.38
C ALA A 416 14.79 6.31 38.82
N TYR A 417 15.94 6.43 38.15
CA TYR A 417 17.15 5.66 38.54
C TYR A 417 18.37 6.53 38.90
N ARG A 418 18.52 7.74 38.35
CA ARG A 418 19.63 8.65 38.67
C ARG A 418 19.44 9.33 40.04
N LYS A 419 20.46 9.33 40.89
CA LYS A 419 20.44 10.10 42.15
C LYS A 419 20.40 11.60 41.82
N GLY A 420 19.42 12.33 42.32
CA GLY A 420 19.16 13.74 41.94
C GLY A 420 18.29 13.93 40.70
N SER A 421 17.57 12.88 40.24
CA SER A 421 16.61 12.99 39.12
C SER A 421 15.51 14.03 39.39
N PRO A 422 15.00 14.70 38.35
CA PRO A 422 13.83 15.54 38.42
C PRO A 422 12.63 14.92 39.14
N LYS A 423 12.05 15.65 40.10
CA LYS A 423 10.85 15.20 40.81
C LYS A 423 9.61 15.50 39.96
N SER A 424 9.00 14.47 39.38
CA SER A 424 7.86 14.62 38.47
C SER A 424 6.61 15.23 39.10
N ILE A 425 6.52 15.28 40.43
CA ILE A 425 5.34 15.74 41.16
C ILE A 425 5.07 17.25 40.98
N TYR A 426 6.08 18.02 40.56
CA TYR A 426 5.98 19.45 40.29
C TYR A 426 5.57 19.78 38.84
N GLY A 427 4.94 18.85 38.12
CA GLY A 427 4.54 19.07 36.71
C GLY A 427 5.65 18.78 35.67
N GLY A 428 6.82 18.32 36.13
CA GLY A 428 7.96 17.87 35.32
C GLY A 428 9.03 18.96 35.11
N GLN A 429 10.28 18.64 35.43
CA GLN A 429 11.43 19.54 35.21
C GLN A 429 12.02 19.24 33.81
N TRP A 430 11.33 19.75 32.79
CA TRP A 430 11.56 19.39 31.38
C TRP A 430 12.84 19.98 30.80
N ILE A 431 13.28 21.13 31.31
CA ILE A 431 14.52 21.80 30.89
C ILE A 431 15.71 20.93 31.31
N GLU A 432 15.73 20.50 32.57
CA GLU A 432 16.76 19.63 33.14
C GLU A 432 16.77 18.26 32.48
N LEU A 433 15.60 17.72 32.10
CA LEU A 433 15.51 16.50 31.31
C LEU A 433 16.15 16.67 29.92
N LYS A 434 15.84 17.77 29.22
CA LYS A 434 16.40 18.08 27.90
C LYS A 434 17.93 18.21 27.98
N GLU A 435 18.43 18.93 28.98
CA GLU A 435 19.87 19.07 29.23
C GLU A 435 20.53 17.73 29.55
N ALA A 436 19.92 16.91 30.40
CA ALA A 436 20.44 15.59 30.75
C ALA A 436 20.46 14.62 29.56
N LEU A 437 19.46 14.66 28.68
CA LEU A 437 19.45 13.88 27.43
C LEU A 437 20.53 14.36 26.47
N LYS A 438 20.74 15.67 26.36
CA LYS A 438 21.82 16.25 25.54
C LYS A 438 23.20 15.88 26.08
N GLU A 439 23.41 15.98 27.40
CA GLU A 439 24.65 15.54 28.08
C GLU A 439 24.92 14.06 27.79
N PHE A 440 23.89 13.22 27.89
CA PHE A 440 23.98 11.80 27.58
C PHE A 440 24.43 11.55 26.14
N VAL A 441 23.75 12.16 25.15
CA VAL A 441 24.11 11.99 23.74
C VAL A 441 25.54 12.46 23.46
N LEU A 442 25.91 13.64 23.95
CA LEU A 442 27.26 14.19 23.76
C LEU A 442 28.35 13.31 24.37
N LYS A 443 28.08 12.68 25.52
CA LYS A 443 29.04 11.79 26.18
C LYS A 443 29.39 10.58 25.31
N PHE A 444 28.39 9.93 24.69
CA PHE A 444 28.64 8.80 23.78
C PHE A 444 29.25 9.27 22.44
N ALA A 445 28.77 10.40 21.91
CA ALA A 445 29.32 10.98 20.69
C ALA A 445 30.82 11.33 20.85
N SER A 446 31.24 11.83 22.01
CA SER A 446 32.66 12.13 22.31
C SER A 446 33.58 10.92 22.27
N LYS A 447 33.02 9.70 22.37
CA LYS A 447 33.73 8.42 22.24
C LYS A 447 33.59 7.79 20.85
N GLY A 448 33.00 8.52 19.90
CA GLY A 448 32.71 8.04 18.55
C GLY A 448 31.68 6.91 18.54
N ILE A 449 30.74 6.90 19.49
CA ILE A 449 29.63 5.95 19.56
C ILE A 449 28.36 6.66 19.09
N LYS A 450 27.72 6.11 18.05
CA LYS A 450 26.43 6.62 17.57
C LYS A 450 25.28 5.99 18.35
N LEU A 451 24.33 6.80 18.79
CA LEU A 451 23.13 6.33 19.47
C LEU A 451 21.96 6.20 18.49
N VAL A 452 21.21 5.11 18.65
CA VAL A 452 19.94 4.87 17.95
C VAL A 452 18.88 4.54 18.98
N PHE A 453 17.88 5.40 19.13
CA PHE A 453 16.75 5.18 20.03
C PHE A 453 15.59 4.53 19.27
N ILE A 454 15.05 3.43 19.81
CA ILE A 454 13.88 2.78 19.25
C ILE A 454 12.79 2.76 20.31
N PHE A 455 11.63 3.34 20.00
CA PHE A 455 10.51 3.46 20.93
C PHE A 455 9.34 2.56 20.52
N ASP A 456 8.60 2.02 21.49
CA ASP A 456 7.39 1.26 21.15
C ASP A 456 6.37 2.12 20.41
N GLY A 457 5.78 1.51 19.39
CA GLY A 457 4.55 1.91 18.72
C GLY A 457 3.32 1.88 19.62
N THR A 458 2.16 2.08 19.00
CA THR A 458 0.87 1.93 19.68
C THR A 458 0.57 0.46 19.95
N THR A 459 0.11 0.15 21.17
CA THR A 459 -0.22 -1.20 21.65
C THR A 459 -1.26 -1.88 20.75
N SER A 460 -1.07 -3.17 20.43
CA SER A 460 -2.02 -3.99 19.66
C SER A 460 -3.33 -4.20 20.43
N GLU A 461 -4.41 -4.56 19.72
CA GLU A 461 -5.71 -4.85 20.34
C GLU A 461 -5.66 -6.00 21.34
N GLU A 462 -4.82 -7.01 21.09
CA GLU A 462 -4.60 -8.17 21.96
C GLU A 462 -3.99 -7.79 23.32
N MET A 463 -3.17 -6.73 23.35
CA MET A 463 -2.54 -6.23 24.57
C MET A 463 -3.36 -5.13 25.27
N LEU A 464 -4.52 -4.74 24.75
CA LEU A 464 -5.38 -3.69 25.34
C LEU A 464 -5.89 -4.06 26.72
N THR A 465 -6.22 -5.33 26.96
CA THR A 465 -6.72 -5.79 28.26
C THR A 465 -5.66 -5.64 29.35
N ASP A 466 -4.43 -6.05 29.07
CA ASP A 466 -3.31 -5.90 30.02
C ASP A 466 -2.79 -4.46 30.09
N TRP A 467 -2.91 -3.69 29.01
CA TRP A 467 -2.73 -2.25 29.06
C TRP A 467 -3.77 -1.58 29.97
N ALA A 468 -5.06 -1.93 29.86
CA ALA A 468 -6.14 -1.38 30.69
C ALA A 468 -5.97 -1.76 32.17
N LYS A 469 -5.58 -3.01 32.47
CA LYS A 469 -5.22 -3.43 33.83
C LYS A 469 -4.04 -2.61 34.38
N ARG A 470 -2.99 -2.41 33.58
CA ARG A 470 -1.83 -1.57 33.95
C ARG A 470 -2.26 -0.12 34.21
N LYS A 471 -3.17 0.43 33.40
CA LYS A 471 -3.75 1.76 33.59
C LYS A 471 -4.52 1.89 34.89
N MET A 472 -5.36 0.90 35.20
CA MET A 472 -6.11 0.87 36.45
C MET A 472 -5.20 0.78 37.68
N ASN A 473 -4.14 -0.03 37.62
CA ASN A 473 -3.15 -0.08 38.71
C ASN A 473 -2.44 1.26 38.91
N LYS A 474 -2.05 1.93 37.82
CA LYS A 474 -1.45 3.27 37.89
C LYS A 474 -2.41 4.31 38.45
N TYR A 475 -3.69 4.26 38.06
CA TYR A 475 -4.71 5.14 38.63
C TYR A 475 -4.85 4.95 40.14
N ARG A 476 -4.83 3.70 40.62
CA ARG A 476 -4.84 3.39 42.07
C ARG A 476 -3.58 3.90 42.78
N GLU A 477 -2.41 3.77 42.14
CA GLU A 477 -1.15 4.31 42.67
C GLU A 477 -1.20 5.84 42.77
N ILE A 478 -1.66 6.52 41.73
CA ILE A 478 -1.86 7.98 41.73
C ILE A 478 -2.86 8.39 42.81
N ALA A 479 -3.99 7.68 42.94
CA ALA A 479 -4.96 7.91 44.00
C ALA A 479 -4.35 7.76 45.40
N SER A 480 -3.43 6.80 45.59
CA SER A 480 -2.69 6.64 46.85
C SER A 480 -1.73 7.80 47.13
N ILE A 481 -1.16 8.42 46.08
CA ILE A 481 -0.33 9.63 46.22
C ILE A 481 -1.20 10.79 46.69
N PHE A 482 -2.35 11.02 46.07
CA PHE A 482 -3.29 12.07 46.50
C PHE A 482 -3.80 11.83 47.92
N LYS A 483 -4.00 10.57 48.32
CA LYS A 483 -4.34 10.21 49.70
C LYS A 483 -3.22 10.56 50.69
N ASP A 484 -1.97 10.18 50.40
CA ASP A 484 -0.83 10.52 51.26
C ASP A 484 -0.59 12.05 51.32
N ILE A 485 -0.85 12.80 50.23
CA ILE A 485 -0.84 14.27 50.22
C ILE A 485 -1.92 14.83 51.17
N SER A 486 -3.15 14.32 51.08
CA SER A 486 -4.26 14.75 51.94
C SER A 486 -4.02 14.46 53.43
N GLN A 487 -3.13 13.51 53.74
CA GLN A 487 -2.73 13.14 55.09
C GLN A 487 -1.44 13.84 55.56
N ASN A 488 -0.97 14.87 54.84
CA ASN A 488 0.26 15.61 55.12
C ASN A 488 1.55 14.76 55.17
N LEU A 489 1.56 13.59 54.51
CA LEU A 489 2.73 12.71 54.43
C LEU A 489 3.72 13.13 53.33
N GLN A 490 4.12 14.40 53.32
CA GLN A 490 4.93 14.99 52.25
C GLN A 490 6.25 14.25 52.00
N GLY A 491 6.94 13.79 53.05
CA GLY A 491 8.18 13.01 52.92
C GLY A 491 7.99 11.68 52.17
N LYS A 492 6.86 11.01 52.40
CA LYS A 492 6.50 9.74 51.74
C LYS A 492 6.11 9.96 50.28
N VAL A 493 5.45 11.07 49.99
CA VAL A 493 5.07 11.50 48.64
C VAL A 493 6.28 11.89 47.80
N ILE A 494 7.20 12.67 48.37
CA ILE A 494 8.43 13.13 47.70
C ILE A 494 9.41 11.98 47.43
N ALA A 495 9.35 10.91 48.22
CA ALA A 495 10.15 9.70 48.02
C ALA A 495 9.67 8.82 46.85
N ARG A 496 8.41 8.99 46.38
CA ARG A 496 7.86 8.21 45.27
C ARG A 496 8.41 8.71 43.93
N ARG A 497 8.95 7.79 43.14
CA ARG A 497 9.48 8.06 41.79
C ARG A 497 8.38 7.81 40.77
N HIS A 498 7.86 8.86 40.14
CA HIS A 498 6.82 8.78 39.11
C HIS A 498 7.33 9.39 37.79
N ALA A 499 6.87 8.90 36.64
CA ALA A 499 7.15 9.49 35.32
C ALA A 499 5.90 10.17 34.73
N SER A 500 6.01 11.43 34.30
CA SER A 500 4.87 12.17 33.71
C SER A 500 4.41 11.54 32.38
N PRO A 501 3.10 11.55 32.07
CA PRO A 501 2.55 11.08 30.79
C PRO A 501 3.24 11.66 29.55
N ALA A 502 3.67 12.93 29.61
CA ALA A 502 4.30 13.63 28.49
C ALA A 502 5.78 13.24 28.25
N LEU A 503 6.38 12.46 29.15
CA LEU A 503 7.82 12.17 29.15
C LEU A 503 8.32 11.56 27.83
N LYS A 504 7.62 10.56 27.28
CA LYS A 504 8.02 9.88 26.04
C LYS A 504 7.94 10.80 24.82
N LEU A 505 6.94 11.67 24.78
CA LEU A 505 6.76 12.63 23.70
C LEU A 505 7.84 13.72 23.75
N LEU A 506 8.02 14.33 24.93
CA LEU A 506 8.98 15.42 25.12
C LEU A 506 10.44 14.96 24.98
N ALA A 507 10.76 13.75 25.44
CA ALA A 507 12.10 13.18 25.25
C ALA A 507 12.42 12.92 23.77
N LYS A 508 11.45 12.48 22.96
CA LYS A 508 11.63 12.33 21.51
C LYS A 508 11.96 13.66 20.83
N PHE A 509 11.26 14.73 21.19
CA PHE A 509 11.55 16.07 20.69
C PHE A 509 12.95 16.55 21.11
N ALA A 510 13.32 16.38 22.38
CA ALA A 510 14.65 16.74 22.88
C ALA A 510 15.77 15.96 22.18
N LEU A 511 15.57 14.67 21.92
CA LEU A 511 16.55 13.83 21.20
C LEU A 511 16.66 14.21 19.71
N LYS A 512 15.57 14.64 19.06
CA LYS A 512 15.56 15.04 17.64
C LYS A 512 16.51 16.24 17.38
N GLU A 513 16.62 17.15 18.35
CA GLU A 513 17.59 18.27 18.28
C GLU A 513 19.06 17.81 18.35
N SER A 514 19.33 16.59 18.80
CA SER A 514 20.69 16.09 19.05
C SER A 514 21.25 15.19 17.94
N ALA A 515 20.63 15.19 16.74
CA ALA A 515 21.07 14.45 15.55
C ALA A 515 21.28 12.93 15.74
N VAL A 516 20.56 12.31 16.68
CA VAL A 516 20.57 10.86 16.90
C VAL A 516 19.53 10.16 16.01
N GLY A 517 19.75 8.87 15.71
CA GLY A 517 18.73 8.07 15.05
C GLY A 517 17.57 7.83 16.01
N ILE A 518 16.34 8.17 15.62
CA ILE A 518 15.14 7.90 16.41
C ILE A 518 14.17 7.13 15.53
N TYR A 519 13.81 5.94 15.97
CA TYR A 519 12.83 5.07 15.33
C TYR A 519 11.67 4.82 16.29
N GLN A 520 10.50 4.58 15.73
CA GLN A 520 9.35 4.12 16.47
C GLN A 520 8.78 2.93 15.70
N THR A 521 8.44 1.85 16.41
CA THR A 521 7.83 0.70 15.75
C THR A 521 6.40 1.00 15.33
N ASP A 522 5.94 0.32 14.28
CA ASP A 522 4.56 0.44 13.80
C ASP A 522 3.55 -0.08 14.84
N LYS A 523 2.26 0.25 14.67
CA LYS A 523 1.21 -0.28 15.56
C LYS A 523 1.21 -1.80 15.49
N GLY A 524 1.18 -2.44 16.66
CA GLY A 524 1.14 -3.91 16.77
C GLY A 524 2.48 -4.62 16.56
N VAL A 525 3.52 -3.91 16.10
CA VAL A 525 4.87 -4.47 16.03
C VAL A 525 5.50 -4.49 17.42
N ASN A 526 5.91 -5.67 17.87
CA ASN A 526 6.67 -5.82 19.11
C ASN A 526 8.01 -5.08 18.97
N ALA A 527 8.18 -4.04 19.78
CA ALA A 527 9.38 -3.21 19.78
C ALA A 527 10.64 -3.98 20.17
N ASP A 528 10.50 -4.96 21.07
CA ASP A 528 11.62 -5.78 21.53
C ASP A 528 12.13 -6.67 20.38
N SER A 529 11.23 -7.32 19.65
CA SER A 529 11.57 -8.11 18.46
C SER A 529 12.22 -7.26 17.37
N TYR A 530 11.72 -6.04 17.14
CA TYR A 530 12.29 -5.12 16.17
C TYR A 530 13.69 -4.62 16.57
N ILE A 531 13.89 -4.26 17.85
CA ILE A 531 15.20 -3.84 18.39
C ILE A 531 16.22 -4.97 18.22
N ALA A 532 15.82 -6.20 18.57
CA ALA A 532 16.67 -7.37 18.47
C ALA A 532 17.08 -7.67 17.01
N ASP A 533 16.14 -7.59 16.08
CA ASP A 533 16.37 -7.79 14.64
C ASP A 533 17.25 -6.68 14.04
N TYR A 534 16.95 -5.41 14.34
CA TYR A 534 17.76 -4.26 13.92
C TYR A 534 19.21 -4.40 14.40
N ALA A 535 19.41 -4.80 15.65
CA ALA A 535 20.74 -5.00 16.23
C ALA A 535 21.51 -6.15 15.55
N ASN A 536 20.81 -7.18 15.07
CA ASN A 536 21.43 -8.32 14.38
C ASN A 536 21.80 -7.99 12.94
N LYS A 537 20.88 -7.37 12.20
CA LYS A 537 21.07 -7.03 10.77
C LYS A 537 22.08 -5.90 10.57
N ASN A 538 22.21 -5.00 11.55
CA ASN A 538 23.15 -3.89 11.46
C ASN A 538 24.52 -4.28 12.05
N ARG A 539 25.50 -4.55 11.18
CA ARG A 539 26.88 -4.90 11.56
C ARG A 539 27.58 -3.82 12.41
N ALA A 540 27.13 -2.57 12.35
CA ALA A 540 27.67 -1.49 13.17
C ALA A 540 27.19 -1.55 14.63
N VAL A 541 26.10 -2.27 14.93
CA VAL A 541 25.56 -2.39 16.28
C VAL A 541 26.37 -3.39 17.10
N PHE A 542 26.87 -2.93 18.25
CA PHE A 542 27.68 -3.76 19.15
C PHE A 542 26.94 -4.20 20.42
N ALA A 543 25.92 -3.45 20.85
CA ALA A 543 25.12 -3.78 22.03
C ALA A 543 23.74 -3.09 22.03
N ILE A 544 22.85 -3.55 22.92
CA ILE A 544 21.54 -2.97 23.20
C ILE A 544 21.53 -2.44 24.64
N LEU A 545 21.20 -1.17 24.85
CA LEU A 545 21.01 -0.57 26.16
C LEU A 545 19.53 -0.64 26.55
N SER A 546 19.19 -1.50 27.53
CA SER A 546 17.81 -1.69 28.00
C SER A 546 17.78 -2.18 29.46
N ASN A 547 16.59 -2.20 30.07
CA ASN A 547 16.31 -2.95 31.29
C ASN A 547 15.29 -4.08 31.04
N ASN A 548 14.99 -4.39 29.78
CA ASN A 548 14.05 -5.43 29.42
C ASN A 548 14.76 -6.79 29.34
N SER A 549 14.40 -7.73 30.23
CA SER A 549 14.97 -9.08 30.24
C SER A 549 14.60 -9.92 29.01
N GLU A 550 13.74 -9.47 28.08
CA GLU A 550 13.50 -10.23 26.84
C GLU A 550 14.77 -10.35 25.99
N PHE A 551 15.59 -9.30 25.91
CA PHE A 551 16.81 -9.30 25.10
C PHE A 551 17.85 -10.33 25.56
N ILE A 552 17.70 -10.85 26.78
CA ILE A 552 18.49 -11.96 27.34
C ILE A 552 18.09 -13.29 26.72
N ILE A 553 16.79 -13.49 26.50
CA ILE A 553 16.19 -14.70 25.94
C ILE A 553 16.30 -14.70 24.42
N MET A 554 16.10 -13.55 23.79
CA MET A 554 16.13 -13.39 22.35
C MET A 554 17.50 -13.67 21.75
N ASN A 555 17.51 -14.12 20.50
CA ASN A 555 18.76 -14.27 19.77
C ASN A 555 19.28 -12.94 19.26
N THR A 556 19.95 -12.14 20.10
CA THR A 556 20.41 -10.79 19.72
C THR A 556 21.79 -10.40 20.27
N LYS A 557 22.22 -9.16 19.99
CA LYS A 557 23.46 -8.55 20.51
C LYS A 557 23.42 -8.42 22.04
N PRO A 558 24.57 -8.31 22.72
CA PRO A 558 24.62 -8.23 24.18
C PRO A 558 23.77 -7.09 24.75
N MET A 559 23.06 -7.37 25.86
CA MET A 559 22.29 -6.36 26.57
C MET A 559 23.13 -5.70 27.67
N LEU A 560 23.08 -4.37 27.70
CA LEU A 560 23.69 -3.51 28.70
C LEU A 560 22.60 -2.91 29.59
N LEU A 561 22.76 -3.01 30.91
CA LEU A 561 21.73 -2.56 31.85
C LEU A 561 21.68 -1.03 31.93
N THR A 562 20.50 -0.47 31.70
CA THR A 562 20.31 0.97 31.87
C THR A 562 20.29 1.38 33.35
N SER A 563 19.69 0.55 34.21
CA SER A 563 19.53 0.83 35.64
C SER A 563 20.86 0.92 36.42
N GLN A 564 21.90 0.25 35.93
CA GLN A 564 23.24 0.25 36.55
C GLN A 564 24.25 1.11 35.80
N LEU A 565 23.81 1.90 34.82
CA LEU A 565 24.68 2.74 34.01
C LEU A 565 25.33 3.86 34.84
N ARG A 566 26.66 3.78 34.97
CA ARG A 566 27.51 4.83 35.54
C ARG A 566 27.98 5.76 34.41
N LEU A 567 27.13 6.72 34.05
CA LEU A 567 27.33 7.59 32.88
C LEU A 567 28.67 8.35 32.89
N LYS A 568 29.20 8.74 34.06
CA LYS A 568 30.49 9.45 34.16
C LYS A 568 31.65 8.55 33.69
N GLN A 569 31.64 7.30 34.13
CA GLN A 569 32.64 6.27 33.81
C GLN A 569 32.37 5.54 32.49
N LEU A 570 31.15 5.67 31.92
CA LEU A 570 30.66 4.83 30.82
C LEU A 570 30.79 3.34 31.12
N GLU A 571 30.49 2.98 32.36
CA GLU A 571 30.47 1.59 32.82
C GLU A 571 29.04 1.14 33.10
N THR A 572 28.75 -0.12 32.80
CA THR A 572 27.50 -0.74 33.19
C THR A 572 27.67 -2.26 33.27
N VAL A 573 26.64 -2.94 33.74
CA VAL A 573 26.58 -4.40 33.71
C VAL A 573 26.15 -4.85 32.32
N MET A 574 27.00 -5.65 31.68
CA MET A 574 26.64 -6.45 30.52
C MET A 574 26.17 -7.81 31.00
N TYR A 575 25.10 -8.28 30.37
CA TYR A 575 24.60 -9.61 30.59
C TYR A 575 25.12 -10.60 29.54
N ASP A 576 25.67 -11.72 30.00
CA ASP A 576 26.14 -12.82 29.16
C ASP A 576 25.12 -13.98 29.18
N ARG A 577 24.34 -14.07 28.10
CA ARG A 577 23.31 -15.10 27.92
C ARG A 577 23.87 -16.53 27.88
N ARG A 578 25.11 -16.69 27.42
CA ARG A 578 25.73 -18.01 27.29
C ARG A 578 26.14 -18.52 28.65
N CYS A 579 26.78 -17.67 29.46
CA CYS A 579 27.10 -18.00 30.84
C CYS A 579 25.83 -18.33 31.64
N PHE A 580 24.75 -17.55 31.47
CA PHE A 580 23.50 -17.84 32.15
C PHE A 580 22.86 -19.17 31.73
N ALA A 581 22.72 -19.42 30.42
CA ALA A 581 22.11 -20.66 29.93
C ALA A 581 22.96 -21.88 30.30
N GLU A 582 24.22 -21.88 29.88
CA GLU A 582 25.06 -23.08 29.89
C GLU A 582 25.65 -23.38 31.27
N ARG A 583 26.01 -22.34 32.05
CA ARG A 583 26.68 -22.54 33.36
C ARG A 583 25.73 -22.49 34.54
N TYR A 584 24.70 -21.65 34.47
CA TYR A 584 23.79 -21.46 35.61
C TYR A 584 22.52 -22.31 35.48
N LEU A 585 21.87 -22.29 34.31
CA LEU A 585 20.65 -23.08 34.06
C LEU A 585 20.93 -24.51 33.55
N ASN A 586 22.16 -24.81 33.15
CA ASN A 586 22.55 -26.10 32.57
C ASN A 586 21.69 -26.50 31.35
N ILE A 587 21.38 -25.52 30.48
CA ILE A 587 20.69 -25.70 29.20
C ILE A 587 21.45 -24.98 28.09
N SER A 588 21.23 -25.37 26.83
CA SER A 588 21.77 -24.66 25.67
C SER A 588 21.16 -23.28 25.51
N VAL A 589 21.91 -22.32 24.98
CA VAL A 589 21.39 -20.99 24.59
C VAL A 589 20.18 -21.10 23.65
N LYS A 590 20.12 -22.13 22.81
CA LYS A 590 18.98 -22.39 21.91
C LYS A 590 17.70 -22.77 22.65
N GLN A 591 17.81 -23.29 23.87
CA GLN A 591 16.69 -23.71 24.71
C GLN A 591 16.14 -22.58 25.59
N LEU A 592 16.78 -21.40 25.64
CA LEU A 592 16.31 -20.26 26.44
C LEU A 592 14.89 -19.77 26.07
N PRO A 593 14.50 -19.67 24.77
CA PRO A 593 13.13 -19.33 24.40
C PRO A 593 12.10 -20.35 24.92
N LEU A 594 12.45 -21.64 24.90
CA LEU A 594 11.59 -22.70 25.44
C LEU A 594 11.47 -22.59 26.96
N PHE A 595 12.58 -22.36 27.66
CA PHE A 595 12.56 -22.08 29.09
C PHE A 595 11.63 -20.90 29.42
N ALA A 596 11.73 -19.78 28.69
CA ALA A 596 10.86 -18.62 28.89
C ALA A 596 9.38 -18.92 28.56
N CYS A 597 9.11 -19.65 27.48
CA CYS A 597 7.78 -20.10 27.07
C CYS A 597 7.09 -20.93 28.17
N LEU A 598 7.82 -21.86 28.79
CA LEU A 598 7.29 -22.76 29.83
C LEU A 598 7.17 -22.11 31.20
N MET A 599 7.84 -20.97 31.43
CA MET A 599 7.63 -20.12 32.60
C MET A 599 6.37 -19.24 32.49
N GLY A 600 5.82 -19.13 31.28
CA GLY A 600 4.54 -18.51 30.98
C GLY A 600 4.62 -17.04 30.59
N LYS A 601 4.04 -16.72 29.43
CA LYS A 601 3.87 -15.38 28.84
C LYS A 601 2.64 -15.38 27.93
N ASN A 602 2.16 -14.22 27.48
CA ASN A 602 1.13 -13.97 26.45
C ASN A 602 0.33 -15.18 25.93
N TYR A 603 0.94 -16.09 25.15
CA TYR A 603 0.25 -17.23 24.53
C TYR A 603 0.17 -18.49 25.40
N THR A 604 1.05 -18.60 26.40
CA THR A 604 1.06 -19.63 27.46
C THR A 604 0.87 -18.98 28.84
N PRO A 605 -0.31 -18.40 29.14
CA PRO A 605 -0.49 -17.62 30.37
C PRO A 605 -0.28 -18.49 31.62
N PRO A 606 0.28 -17.95 32.72
CA PRO A 606 0.59 -18.70 33.94
C PRO A 606 -0.59 -19.49 34.53
N GLN A 607 -1.82 -19.05 34.27
CA GLN A 607 -3.05 -19.74 34.67
C GLN A 607 -3.22 -21.10 33.98
N GLN A 608 -2.89 -21.19 32.70
CA GLN A 608 -2.93 -22.45 31.94
C GLN A 608 -1.78 -23.39 32.32
N LEU A 609 -0.69 -22.83 32.84
CA LEU A 609 0.46 -23.56 33.34
C LEU A 609 0.34 -23.92 34.82
N THR A 610 -0.78 -23.65 35.49
CA THR A 610 -0.87 -23.79 36.96
C THR A 610 -0.60 -25.22 37.43
N GLN A 611 -1.20 -26.22 36.79
CA GLN A 611 -1.02 -27.64 37.14
C GLN A 611 0.43 -28.11 36.87
N PHE A 612 1.00 -27.72 35.74
CA PHE A 612 2.40 -27.98 35.41
C PHE A 612 3.39 -27.27 36.36
N ASN A 613 3.13 -26.02 36.68
CA ASN A 613 3.92 -25.25 37.65
C ASN A 613 3.79 -25.76 39.09
N GLN A 614 2.75 -26.57 39.38
CA GLN A 614 2.57 -27.31 40.63
C GLN A 614 3.26 -28.68 40.57
N SER A 615 3.33 -29.36 39.42
CA SER A 615 4.10 -30.60 39.29
C SER A 615 5.61 -30.39 39.37
N LEU A 616 6.10 -29.21 38.96
CA LEU A 616 7.49 -28.78 39.16
C LEU A 616 7.82 -28.41 40.62
N ALA A 617 6.82 -28.36 41.50
CA ALA A 617 6.91 -27.96 42.89
C ALA A 617 6.82 -29.17 43.82
N GLU A 618 7.93 -29.67 44.35
CA GLU A 618 7.92 -30.82 45.28
C GLU A 618 7.25 -30.52 46.64
N PHE A 619 6.94 -29.26 46.95
CA PHE A 619 6.33 -28.81 48.22
C PHE A 619 5.21 -27.78 48.00
N GLU A 620 4.31 -27.60 48.98
CA GLU A 620 3.13 -26.71 48.88
C GLU A 620 3.45 -25.24 48.52
N LYS A 621 4.70 -24.77 48.70
CA LYS A 621 5.23 -23.50 48.15
C LYS A 621 6.76 -23.57 47.91
N PRO A 622 7.25 -23.98 46.73
CA PRO A 622 8.70 -23.98 46.46
C PRO A 622 9.19 -22.55 46.15
N SER A 623 10.49 -22.31 46.35
CA SER A 623 11.14 -21.07 45.89
C SER A 623 11.12 -21.00 44.35
N ILE A 624 11.16 -19.79 43.80
CA ILE A 624 11.21 -19.55 42.35
C ILE A 624 12.44 -20.26 41.73
N ASP A 625 13.55 -20.31 42.45
CA ASP A 625 14.80 -20.95 41.98
C ASP A 625 14.67 -22.47 41.86
N ALA A 626 13.97 -23.11 42.80
CA ALA A 626 13.71 -24.56 42.73
C ALA A 626 12.86 -24.90 41.49
N LYS A 627 11.85 -24.07 41.18
CA LYS A 627 11.03 -24.23 39.98
C LYS A 627 11.86 -24.09 38.70
N PHE A 628 12.76 -23.12 38.64
CA PHE A 628 13.63 -22.92 37.48
C PHE A 628 14.57 -24.10 37.26
N LYS A 629 15.20 -24.61 38.32
CA LYS A 629 16.10 -25.78 38.23
C LYS A 629 15.36 -27.04 37.78
N ASN A 630 14.17 -27.29 38.31
CA ASN A 630 13.34 -28.44 37.92
C ASN A 630 12.89 -28.36 36.46
N LEU A 631 12.51 -27.16 35.99
CA LEU A 631 12.17 -26.95 34.58
C LEU A 631 13.37 -27.20 33.65
N CYS A 632 14.55 -26.70 34.01
CA CYS A 632 15.77 -26.95 33.24
C CYS A 632 16.14 -28.43 33.20
N ALA A 633 16.03 -29.14 34.34
CA ALA A 633 16.26 -30.58 34.40
C ALA A 633 15.29 -31.35 33.48
N LEU A 634 14.01 -30.95 33.45
CA LEU A 634 12.99 -31.54 32.56
C LEU A 634 13.33 -31.32 31.08
N ILE A 635 13.66 -30.08 30.69
CA ILE A 635 14.07 -29.75 29.31
C ILE A 635 15.25 -30.62 28.86
N THR A 636 16.24 -30.80 29.73
CA THR A 636 17.42 -31.62 29.46
C THR A 636 17.10 -33.11 29.43
N GLN A 637 16.29 -33.62 30.36
CA GLN A 637 15.88 -35.02 30.41
C GLN A 637 15.07 -35.44 29.17
N LYS A 638 14.13 -34.59 28.75
CA LYS A 638 13.26 -34.82 27.59
C LYS A 638 13.94 -34.49 26.25
N LYS A 639 15.17 -33.95 26.28
CA LYS A 639 15.96 -33.55 25.11
C LYS A 639 15.22 -32.56 24.19
N TRP A 640 14.37 -31.70 24.75
CA TRP A 640 13.68 -30.69 23.96
C TRP A 640 14.65 -29.63 23.48
N THR A 641 14.73 -29.41 22.18
CA THR A 641 15.62 -28.46 21.51
C THR A 641 15.09 -27.02 21.53
N GLY A 642 13.78 -26.83 21.63
CA GLY A 642 13.10 -25.55 21.48
C GLY A 642 12.90 -25.13 20.01
N ASP A 643 13.03 -26.05 19.06
CA ASP A 643 12.76 -25.79 17.64
C ASP A 643 11.25 -25.71 17.38
N PHE A 644 10.77 -24.49 17.11
CA PHE A 644 9.37 -24.23 16.79
C PHE A 644 8.90 -24.84 15.45
N ASN A 645 9.81 -25.41 14.65
CA ASN A 645 9.47 -26.16 13.44
C ASN A 645 9.36 -27.68 13.69
N ASN A 646 9.75 -28.16 14.87
CA ASN A 646 9.68 -29.57 15.22
C ASN A 646 8.29 -29.93 15.80
N GLU A 647 7.36 -30.28 14.91
CA GLU A 647 5.96 -30.57 15.30
C GLU A 647 5.83 -31.74 16.29
N GLU A 648 6.70 -32.75 16.21
CA GLU A 648 6.72 -33.87 17.16
C GLU A 648 7.16 -33.42 18.55
N GLU A 649 8.20 -32.60 18.62
CA GLU A 649 8.66 -32.02 19.88
C GLU A 649 7.61 -31.09 20.49
N LEU A 650 6.98 -30.22 19.69
CA LEU A 650 5.92 -29.32 20.17
C LEU A 650 4.70 -30.09 20.69
N SER A 651 4.34 -31.21 20.06
CA SER A 651 3.25 -32.08 20.52
C SER A 651 3.64 -32.78 21.83
N SER A 652 4.88 -33.26 21.94
CA SER A 652 5.43 -33.82 23.18
C SER A 652 5.44 -32.81 24.33
N ILE A 653 5.92 -31.58 24.08
CA ILE A 653 5.90 -30.48 25.06
C ILE A 653 4.46 -30.20 25.48
N SER A 654 3.54 -30.10 24.53
CA SER A 654 2.15 -29.79 24.81
C SER A 654 1.43 -30.87 25.61
N GLY A 655 1.69 -32.15 25.31
CA GLY A 655 1.20 -33.28 26.09
C GLY A 655 1.69 -33.25 27.54
N GLU A 656 2.97 -32.97 27.75
CA GLU A 656 3.56 -32.91 29.10
C GLU A 656 3.11 -31.68 29.90
N VAL A 657 3.00 -30.51 29.25
CA VAL A 657 2.78 -29.22 29.90
C VAL A 657 1.30 -28.93 30.09
N PHE A 658 0.45 -29.32 29.14
CA PHE A 658 -0.98 -29.02 29.17
C PHE A 658 -1.88 -30.26 29.27
N GLY A 659 -1.31 -31.47 29.26
CA GLY A 659 -2.07 -32.72 29.20
C GLY A 659 -2.80 -32.93 27.87
N ASP A 660 -2.45 -32.16 26.83
CA ASP A 660 -3.16 -32.14 25.54
C ASP A 660 -2.19 -31.77 24.41
N GLU A 661 -1.89 -32.74 23.54
CA GLU A 661 -0.98 -32.55 22.40
C GLU A 661 -1.50 -31.53 21.37
N ASN A 662 -2.81 -31.26 21.34
CA ASN A 662 -3.43 -30.31 20.39
C ASN A 662 -3.15 -28.83 20.73
N LYS A 663 -2.59 -28.55 21.91
CA LYS A 663 -2.18 -27.19 22.32
C LYS A 663 -0.75 -26.83 21.89
N SER A 664 -0.13 -27.65 21.04
CA SER A 664 1.20 -27.41 20.46
C SER A 664 1.30 -26.07 19.73
N GLY A 665 0.18 -25.57 19.19
CA GLY A 665 0.07 -24.22 18.62
C GLY A 665 0.38 -23.08 19.61
N LEU A 666 0.05 -23.22 20.90
CA LEU A 666 0.36 -22.22 21.93
C LEU A 666 1.87 -22.14 22.17
N VAL A 667 2.52 -23.30 22.30
CA VAL A 667 3.98 -23.42 22.45
C VAL A 667 4.67 -22.86 21.21
N LYS A 668 4.16 -23.18 20.02
CA LYS A 668 4.70 -22.71 18.75
C LYS A 668 4.65 -21.19 18.64
N HIS A 669 3.49 -20.58 18.87
CA HIS A 669 3.33 -19.12 18.76
C HIS A 669 4.17 -18.37 19.80
N GLU A 670 4.29 -18.91 21.00
CA GLU A 670 5.14 -18.33 22.04
C GLU A 670 6.64 -18.41 21.66
N LEU A 671 7.12 -19.56 21.16
CA LEU A 671 8.48 -19.70 20.66
C LEU A 671 8.77 -18.80 19.44
N GLU A 672 7.82 -18.72 18.50
CA GLU A 672 7.90 -17.84 17.32
C GLU A 672 8.05 -16.37 17.71
N SER A 673 7.53 -15.94 18.86
CA SER A 673 7.64 -14.56 19.34
C SER A 673 9.08 -14.12 19.66
N TYR A 674 9.99 -15.07 19.91
CA TYR A 674 11.41 -14.82 20.19
C TYR A 674 12.29 -14.87 18.93
N VAL A 675 11.71 -15.15 17.75
CA VAL A 675 12.43 -15.28 16.47
C VAL A 675 12.48 -13.93 15.75
N THR A 676 13.69 -13.48 15.39
CA THR A 676 13.91 -12.15 14.77
C THR A 676 13.58 -12.08 13.27
N ASP A 677 13.32 -13.22 12.60
CA ASP A 677 13.26 -13.30 11.13
C ASP A 677 11.86 -13.16 10.50
N LYS A 678 10.77 -13.11 11.31
CA LYS A 678 9.38 -13.12 10.80
C LYS A 678 8.68 -11.74 10.73
N VAL A 679 9.35 -10.64 11.06
CA VAL A 679 8.73 -9.32 10.91
C VAL A 679 8.58 -9.03 9.42
N ALA A 680 7.33 -8.98 8.94
CA ALA A 680 6.99 -8.45 7.63
C ALA A 680 7.59 -7.05 7.52
N ILE A 681 8.62 -6.92 6.67
CA ILE A 681 9.27 -5.66 6.40
C ILE A 681 8.26 -4.83 5.58
N PRO A 682 7.78 -3.67 6.07
CA PRO A 682 7.06 -2.73 5.22
C PRO A 682 7.95 -2.43 4.02
N LEU A 683 7.43 -2.54 2.78
CA LEU A 683 8.16 -2.33 1.52
C LEU A 683 9.20 -1.21 1.68
N THR A 684 10.46 -1.52 1.96
CA THR A 684 11.46 -0.48 2.26
C THR A 684 11.79 0.23 0.96
N LEU A 685 11.74 1.56 0.95
CA LEU A 685 12.16 2.33 -0.22
C LEU A 685 13.58 1.86 -0.63
N CYS A 686 13.79 1.62 -1.92
CA CYS A 686 15.10 1.27 -2.47
C CYS A 686 16.11 2.42 -2.37
N VAL A 687 15.66 3.60 -1.94
CA VAL A 687 16.44 4.81 -1.74
C VAL A 687 16.27 5.25 -0.30
N LYS A 688 17.39 5.56 0.36
CA LYS A 688 17.38 6.08 1.72
C LYS A 688 16.83 7.51 1.72
N MET A 689 15.66 7.70 2.31
CA MET A 689 14.96 8.98 2.36
C MET A 689 14.69 9.41 3.81
N ASN A 690 14.29 10.67 3.99
CA ASN A 690 13.78 11.15 5.27
C ASN A 690 12.49 10.39 5.65
N PRO A 691 12.33 9.88 6.89
CA PRO A 691 11.10 9.20 7.33
C PRO A 691 9.81 9.99 7.10
N ASP A 692 9.84 11.32 7.27
CA ASP A 692 8.67 12.18 7.03
C ASP A 692 8.27 12.17 5.54
N PHE A 693 9.26 12.05 4.64
CA PHE A 693 9.04 11.94 3.21
C PHE A 693 8.57 10.55 2.78
N GLU A 694 9.17 9.50 3.34
CA GLU A 694 8.74 8.13 3.11
C GLU A 694 7.27 7.93 3.48
N GLN A 695 6.86 8.46 4.65
CA GLN A 695 5.47 8.45 5.08
C GLN A 695 4.56 9.20 4.11
N ALA A 696 4.98 10.38 3.63
CA ALA A 696 4.19 11.16 2.68
C ALA A 696 3.99 10.42 1.33
N ILE A 697 5.01 9.72 0.83
CA ILE A 697 4.87 8.91 -0.39
C ILE A 697 3.93 7.72 -0.16
N ARG A 698 4.05 7.03 0.97
CA ARG A 698 3.15 5.92 1.36
C ARG A 698 1.70 6.40 1.47
N GLU A 699 1.47 7.53 2.12
CA GLU A 699 0.14 8.14 2.25
C GLU A 699 -0.44 8.54 0.89
N ARG A 700 0.38 9.11 0.00
CA ARG A 700 -0.06 9.42 -1.35
C ARG A 700 -0.42 8.15 -2.12
N HIS A 701 0.37 7.09 -2.01
CA HIS A 701 0.06 5.81 -2.66
C HIS A 701 -1.24 5.21 -2.12
N PHE A 702 -1.36 5.09 -0.81
CA PHE A 702 -2.54 4.54 -0.17
C PHE A 702 -3.79 5.34 -0.52
N ASN A 703 -3.74 6.67 -0.52
CA ASN A 703 -4.87 7.54 -0.86
C ASN A 703 -5.04 7.79 -2.37
N CYS A 704 -4.58 6.87 -3.24
CA CYS A 704 -4.71 6.98 -4.71
C CYS A 704 -4.20 8.31 -5.30
N SER A 705 -3.27 8.98 -4.64
CA SER A 705 -2.75 10.30 -4.96
C SER A 705 -1.36 10.24 -5.60
N ASN A 706 -0.93 9.04 -5.99
CA ASN A 706 0.33 8.73 -6.63
C ASN A 706 0.06 8.08 -7.99
N VAL A 707 0.74 8.52 -9.04
CA VAL A 707 0.65 7.90 -10.37
C VAL A 707 1.37 6.56 -10.35
N CYS A 708 2.68 6.59 -10.06
CA CYS A 708 3.52 5.39 -10.02
C CYS A 708 4.79 5.54 -9.15
N ILE A 709 5.08 6.73 -8.60
CA ILE A 709 6.35 7.00 -7.89
C ILE A 709 6.59 6.04 -6.71
N PHE A 710 5.55 5.66 -5.97
CA PHE A 710 5.73 4.72 -4.86
C PHE A 710 6.23 3.35 -5.34
N ASN A 711 5.66 2.84 -6.43
CA ASN A 711 6.08 1.56 -7.00
C ASN A 711 7.50 1.63 -7.55
N LEU A 712 7.86 2.75 -8.18
CA LEU A 712 9.22 2.99 -8.64
C LEU A 712 10.19 3.00 -7.46
N LEU A 713 9.95 3.82 -6.44
CA LEU A 713 10.87 3.96 -5.31
C LEU A 713 10.97 2.69 -4.45
N CYS A 714 9.91 1.88 -4.36
CA CYS A 714 9.92 0.63 -3.58
C CYS A 714 10.42 -0.59 -4.35
N LYS A 715 10.24 -0.62 -5.68
CA LYS A 715 10.42 -1.87 -6.46
C LYS A 715 11.24 -1.70 -7.72
N ARG A 716 11.50 -0.47 -8.16
CA ARG A 716 12.11 -0.18 -9.46
C ARG A 716 11.33 -0.82 -10.62
N GLU A 717 10.00 -0.81 -10.53
CA GLU A 717 9.11 -1.37 -11.55
C GLU A 717 8.15 -0.30 -12.09
N TYR A 718 7.92 -0.28 -13.40
CA TYR A 718 6.89 0.51 -14.07
C TYR A 718 6.02 -0.38 -14.97
N TRP A 719 4.72 -0.10 -14.95
CA TRP A 719 3.71 -0.87 -15.67
C TRP A 719 2.85 0.09 -16.49
N SER A 720 2.68 -0.21 -17.77
CA SER A 720 1.70 0.48 -18.62
C SER A 720 0.54 -0.47 -18.93
N SER A 721 -0.66 0.07 -18.98
CA SER A 721 -1.87 -0.68 -19.33
C SER A 721 -1.99 -0.88 -20.87
N GLU A 722 -3.06 -1.56 -21.30
CA GLU A 722 -3.33 -1.95 -22.70
C GLU A 722 -3.67 -0.77 -23.58
N VAL A 723 -3.03 -0.66 -24.73
CA VAL A 723 -3.21 0.48 -25.65
C VAL A 723 -4.06 0.08 -26.87
N LEU A 724 -4.94 0.98 -27.32
CA LEU A 724 -5.75 0.80 -28.52
C LEU A 724 -4.93 1.16 -29.78
N GLU A 725 -3.92 0.35 -30.06
CA GLU A 725 -2.97 0.54 -31.17
C GLU A 725 -2.95 -0.68 -32.10
N ASP A 726 -2.79 -0.46 -33.42
CA ASP A 726 -2.64 -1.53 -34.42
C ASP A 726 -1.18 -1.78 -34.83
N GLY A 727 -0.27 -0.95 -34.33
CA GLY A 727 1.16 -0.95 -34.65
C GLY A 727 1.49 -0.36 -36.02
N SER A 728 0.58 0.43 -36.63
CA SER A 728 0.86 1.21 -37.84
C SER A 728 1.75 2.44 -37.57
N ARG A 729 1.81 2.90 -36.31
CA ARG A 729 2.60 4.04 -35.85
C ARG A 729 3.56 3.60 -34.74
N MET A 730 4.50 4.47 -34.39
CA MET A 730 5.36 4.26 -33.23
C MET A 730 4.49 4.12 -31.97
N ALA A 731 4.70 3.05 -31.21
CA ALA A 731 3.89 2.76 -30.04
C ALA A 731 4.06 3.83 -28.96
N SER A 732 2.96 4.24 -28.33
CA SER A 732 2.98 5.30 -27.30
C SER A 732 3.92 4.97 -26.13
N ALA A 733 4.03 3.69 -25.77
CA ALA A 733 4.97 3.21 -24.75
C ALA A 733 6.43 3.58 -25.05
N LEU A 734 6.83 3.59 -26.32
CA LEU A 734 8.16 3.97 -26.79
C LEU A 734 8.28 5.49 -26.94
N VAL A 735 7.26 6.15 -27.50
CA VAL A 735 7.22 7.60 -27.70
C VAL A 735 7.50 8.37 -26.41
N TYR A 736 6.88 7.96 -25.30
CA TYR A 736 7.04 8.66 -24.01
C TYR A 736 8.09 8.04 -23.07
N ARG A 737 8.88 7.06 -23.54
CA ARG A 737 9.88 6.38 -22.71
C ARG A 737 10.96 7.33 -22.20
N GLU A 738 11.44 8.25 -23.03
CA GLU A 738 12.48 9.19 -22.61
C GLU A 738 12.03 10.12 -21.47
N ILE A 739 10.75 10.53 -21.46
CA ILE A 739 10.15 11.31 -20.36
C ILE A 739 10.23 10.50 -19.05
N ARG A 740 9.81 9.22 -19.09
CA ARG A 740 9.89 8.33 -17.93
C ARG A 740 11.32 8.12 -17.46
N GLN A 741 12.25 7.89 -18.38
CA GLN A 741 13.68 7.70 -18.06
C GLN A 741 14.29 8.90 -17.34
N ARG A 742 13.93 10.12 -17.72
CA ARG A 742 14.38 11.35 -17.03
C ARG A 742 13.72 11.51 -15.67
N CYS A 743 12.46 11.12 -15.53
CA CYS A 743 11.83 11.04 -14.20
C CYS A 743 12.60 10.07 -13.30
N TYR A 744 12.98 8.88 -13.79
CA TYR A 744 13.81 7.94 -13.04
C TYR A 744 15.12 8.58 -12.58
N GLY A 745 15.78 9.37 -13.44
CA GLY A 745 17.03 10.04 -13.08
C GLY A 745 16.90 10.96 -11.87
N ILE A 746 15.79 11.71 -11.79
CA ILE A 746 15.48 12.57 -10.63
C ILE A 746 15.10 11.74 -9.41
N LEU A 747 14.19 10.77 -9.56
CA LEU A 747 13.68 9.95 -8.46
C LEU A 747 14.80 9.21 -7.70
N PHE A 748 15.83 8.81 -8.44
CA PHE A 748 16.94 8.01 -7.93
C PHE A 748 18.26 8.79 -7.80
N ASN A 749 18.23 10.10 -8.09
CA ASN A 749 19.40 10.99 -8.06
C ASN A 749 20.61 10.39 -8.82
N CYS A 750 20.36 9.83 -10.00
CA CYS A 750 21.37 9.14 -10.79
C CYS A 750 21.25 9.47 -12.29
N PHE A 751 22.36 9.97 -12.85
CA PHE A 751 22.48 10.34 -14.26
C PHE A 751 23.66 9.62 -14.94
N VAL A 752 23.98 8.42 -14.46
CA VAL A 752 25.19 7.67 -14.83
C VAL A 752 25.02 7.01 -16.21
N GLU A 753 26.14 6.83 -16.93
CA GLU A 753 26.15 6.13 -18.21
C GLU A 753 25.57 4.70 -18.08
N PRO A 754 24.75 4.26 -19.07
CA PRO A 754 24.23 2.89 -19.11
C PRO A 754 25.35 1.85 -19.05
N GLY A 755 25.28 0.92 -18.08
CA GLY A 755 26.25 -0.18 -17.95
C GLY A 755 27.32 -0.01 -16.87
N SER A 756 27.37 1.12 -16.16
CA SER A 756 28.21 1.28 -14.96
C SER A 756 27.69 0.44 -13.77
N GLU A 757 28.58 0.02 -12.87
CA GLU A 757 28.22 -0.74 -11.66
C GLU A 757 27.24 0.02 -10.74
N ASP A 758 27.25 1.36 -10.79
CA ASP A 758 26.35 2.25 -10.03
C ASP A 758 25.05 2.62 -10.78
N SER A 759 24.83 2.10 -12.01
CA SER A 759 23.64 2.45 -12.80
C SER A 759 22.37 1.81 -12.24
N ILE A 760 21.37 2.64 -11.95
CA ILE A 760 20.04 2.16 -11.55
C ILE A 760 19.32 1.61 -12.78
N VAL A 761 18.60 0.51 -12.58
CA VAL A 761 17.80 -0.16 -13.60
C VAL A 761 16.37 -0.25 -13.13
N ILE A 762 15.44 0.14 -14.00
CA ILE A 762 14.01 0.04 -13.81
C ILE A 762 13.47 -1.07 -14.73
N GLU A 763 12.66 -1.96 -14.18
CA GLU A 763 11.92 -2.97 -14.93
C GLU A 763 10.63 -2.37 -15.50
N GLU A 764 10.57 -2.17 -16.81
CA GLU A 764 9.34 -1.77 -17.50
C GLU A 764 8.60 -2.99 -18.07
N ARG A 765 7.28 -3.06 -17.82
CA ARG A 765 6.36 -4.00 -18.48
C ARG A 765 5.29 -3.20 -19.21
N CYS A 766 5.65 -2.69 -20.37
CA CYS A 766 4.76 -1.98 -21.28
C CYS A 766 4.56 -2.82 -22.52
N TRP A 767 3.33 -3.08 -22.94
CA TRP A 767 3.13 -3.81 -24.19
C TRP A 767 3.28 -2.88 -25.39
N TYR A 768 3.85 -3.41 -26.47
CA TYR A 768 3.79 -2.80 -27.79
C TYR A 768 4.11 -3.84 -28.87
N LYS A 769 3.72 -3.51 -30.09
CA LYS A 769 4.04 -4.30 -31.28
C LYS A 769 5.44 -3.94 -31.77
N LYS A 770 6.38 -4.90 -31.80
CA LYS A 770 7.77 -4.67 -32.24
C LYS A 770 7.84 -4.52 -33.77
N ASN A 771 7.11 -5.36 -34.48
CA ASN A 771 6.98 -5.35 -35.93
C ASN A 771 5.63 -5.98 -36.34
N GLN A 772 5.34 -6.05 -37.64
CA GLN A 772 4.03 -6.52 -38.13
C GLN A 772 3.61 -7.91 -37.62
N ASN A 773 4.57 -8.78 -37.26
CA ASN A 773 4.35 -10.17 -36.90
C ASN A 773 4.72 -10.52 -35.45
N GLU A 774 5.35 -9.61 -34.71
CA GLU A 774 5.95 -9.89 -33.40
C GLU A 774 5.59 -8.82 -32.37
N ASN A 775 5.12 -9.28 -31.20
CA ASN A 775 4.86 -8.44 -30.03
C ASN A 775 6.03 -8.55 -29.05
N ASN A 776 6.19 -7.57 -28.18
CA ASN A 776 7.14 -7.71 -27.09
C ASN A 776 6.67 -8.74 -26.03
N ASN A 777 7.62 -9.33 -25.30
CA ASN A 777 7.34 -10.37 -24.31
C ASN A 777 7.02 -9.74 -22.95
N LEU A 778 5.73 -9.69 -22.56
CA LEU A 778 5.32 -9.15 -21.26
C LEU A 778 5.74 -10.00 -20.04
N ARG A 779 6.18 -11.25 -20.25
CA ARG A 779 6.63 -12.12 -19.15
C ARG A 779 8.02 -11.72 -18.64
N GLU A 780 8.83 -11.14 -19.52
CA GLU A 780 10.18 -10.67 -19.22
C GLU A 780 10.19 -9.14 -19.24
N PRO A 781 10.48 -8.47 -18.12
CA PRO A 781 10.54 -7.01 -18.10
C PRO A 781 11.68 -6.49 -18.97
N GLU A 782 11.45 -5.35 -19.63
CA GLU A 782 12.53 -4.58 -20.23
C GLU A 782 13.32 -3.86 -19.13
N ARG A 783 14.65 -3.96 -19.19
CA ARG A 783 15.56 -3.27 -18.26
C ARG A 783 15.91 -1.90 -18.83
N ILE A 784 15.36 -0.86 -18.20
CA ILE A 784 15.45 0.52 -18.67
C ILE A 784 16.35 1.33 -17.72
N HIS A 785 17.31 2.05 -18.29
CA HIS A 785 18.20 2.93 -17.55
C HIS A 785 17.65 4.37 -17.49
N PRO A 786 17.86 5.11 -16.38
CA PRO A 786 17.63 6.55 -16.31
C PRO A 786 18.38 7.32 -17.39
N LEU A 787 17.84 8.47 -17.80
CA LEU A 787 18.50 9.40 -18.73
C LEU A 787 18.86 10.72 -18.04
N PRO A 788 20.00 11.35 -18.42
CA PRO A 788 20.37 12.68 -17.93
C PRO A 788 19.43 13.77 -18.46
N LEU A 789 19.34 14.86 -17.70
CA LEU A 789 18.72 16.10 -18.16
C LEU A 789 19.75 16.86 -19.02
N ARG A 790 19.44 17.16 -20.30
CA ARG A 790 20.41 17.71 -21.27
C ARG A 790 20.98 19.09 -20.91
N SER A 791 20.35 19.82 -20.00
CA SER A 791 20.62 21.26 -19.79
C SER A 791 20.86 21.63 -18.33
N THR A 792 21.02 20.66 -17.43
CA THR A 792 21.26 20.91 -16.00
C THR A 792 22.29 19.92 -15.48
N SER A 793 23.40 20.41 -14.92
CA SER A 793 24.33 19.64 -14.10
C SER A 793 23.87 19.51 -12.64
N ASP A 794 22.69 20.04 -12.31
CA ASP A 794 22.20 20.16 -10.95
C ASP A 794 21.63 18.82 -10.46
N LEU A 795 22.47 18.08 -9.73
CA LEU A 795 22.02 16.98 -8.90
C LEU A 795 21.15 17.53 -7.77
N ILE A 796 19.85 17.25 -7.82
CA ILE A 796 18.90 17.58 -6.76
C ILE A 796 18.25 16.33 -6.21
N LYS A 797 18.16 16.23 -4.88
CA LYS A 797 17.38 15.18 -4.25
C LYS A 797 15.90 15.51 -4.37
N ILE A 798 15.08 14.48 -4.55
CA ILE A 798 13.63 14.64 -4.67
C ILE A 798 13.01 15.38 -3.47
N GLU A 799 13.54 15.19 -2.25
CA GLU A 799 13.07 15.91 -1.06
C GLU A 799 13.31 17.42 -1.16
N ASP A 800 14.48 17.82 -1.65
CA ASP A 800 14.85 19.22 -1.84
C ASP A 800 14.05 19.84 -2.99
N LEU A 801 13.78 19.08 -4.05
CA LEU A 801 12.91 19.51 -5.14
C LEU A 801 11.47 19.74 -4.69
N TRP A 802 10.92 18.87 -3.83
CA TRP A 802 9.51 18.96 -3.40
C TRP A 802 9.28 20.04 -2.34
N PHE A 803 10.20 20.20 -1.39
CA PHE A 803 10.00 21.08 -0.22
C PHE A 803 10.95 22.27 -0.13
N GLY A 804 12.11 22.21 -0.80
CA GLY A 804 13.15 23.24 -0.74
C GLY A 804 13.16 24.20 -1.94
N CYS A 805 12.49 23.86 -3.04
CA CYS A 805 12.51 24.65 -4.26
C CYS A 805 11.31 25.58 -4.43
N SER A 806 11.52 26.68 -5.16
CA SER A 806 10.44 27.55 -5.63
C SER A 806 9.60 26.88 -6.71
N GLU A 807 8.40 27.40 -6.95
CA GLU A 807 7.52 26.91 -8.03
C GLU A 807 8.17 27.02 -9.40
N LYS A 808 8.79 28.18 -9.71
CA LYS A 808 9.57 28.39 -10.94
C LYS A 808 10.62 27.30 -11.14
N ARG A 809 11.38 26.96 -10.09
CA ARG A 809 12.42 25.93 -10.16
C ARG A 809 11.84 24.53 -10.43
N ARG A 810 10.68 24.21 -9.85
CA ARG A 810 9.98 22.95 -10.12
C ARG A 810 9.46 22.90 -11.57
N PHE A 811 9.00 24.03 -12.11
CA PHE A 811 8.66 24.16 -13.53
C PHE A 811 9.89 24.01 -14.44
N GLU A 812 11.06 24.54 -14.06
CA GLU A 812 12.31 24.34 -14.82
C GLU A 812 12.65 22.84 -14.92
N PHE A 813 12.60 22.11 -13.80
CA PHE A 813 12.81 20.65 -13.82
C PHE A 813 11.76 19.93 -14.67
N PHE A 814 10.48 20.31 -14.57
CA PHE A 814 9.41 19.75 -15.40
C PHE A 814 9.70 19.96 -16.89
N TRP A 815 10.09 21.17 -17.28
CA TRP A 815 10.48 21.50 -18.65
C TRP A 815 11.69 20.68 -19.12
N HIS A 816 12.73 20.53 -18.29
CA HIS A 816 13.91 19.72 -18.60
C HIS A 816 13.64 18.21 -18.70
N ILE A 817 12.65 17.67 -17.97
CA ILE A 817 12.20 16.29 -18.11
C ILE A 817 11.56 16.08 -19.49
N LEU A 818 10.71 17.02 -19.92
CA LEU A 818 9.99 16.91 -21.18
C LEU A 818 10.92 17.09 -22.39
N GLN A 819 11.92 17.97 -22.28
CA GLN A 819 12.82 18.35 -23.40
C GLN A 819 12.04 18.80 -24.64
N ILE A 820 10.98 19.56 -24.41
CA ILE A 820 10.15 20.16 -25.45
C ILE A 820 10.85 21.37 -26.08
N PRO A 821 10.69 21.61 -27.40
CA PRO A 821 11.26 22.80 -28.06
C PRO A 821 10.76 24.14 -27.52
N MET A 822 9.53 24.20 -27.03
CA MET A 822 8.92 25.40 -26.46
C MET A 822 9.82 26.02 -25.39
N GLU A 823 9.95 27.35 -25.44
CA GLU A 823 10.77 28.08 -24.47
C GLU A 823 10.14 28.08 -23.07
N PHE A 824 11.00 28.11 -22.05
CA PHE A 824 10.57 28.07 -20.66
C PHE A 824 9.69 29.27 -20.28
N ASP A 825 9.99 30.47 -20.80
CA ASP A 825 9.21 31.67 -20.49
C ASP A 825 7.78 31.60 -21.06
N ILE A 826 7.59 30.94 -22.21
CA ILE A 826 6.27 30.66 -22.78
C ILE A 826 5.51 29.71 -21.85
N LEU A 827 6.13 28.60 -21.43
CA LEU A 827 5.53 27.63 -20.52
C LEU A 827 5.06 28.28 -19.21
N MET A 828 5.87 29.17 -18.63
CA MET A 828 5.56 29.89 -17.39
C MET A 828 4.39 30.88 -17.51
N GLN A 829 4.10 31.35 -18.72
CA GLN A 829 3.01 32.29 -18.98
C GLN A 829 1.69 31.58 -19.32
N LEU A 830 1.70 30.25 -19.49
CA LEU A 830 0.50 29.52 -19.88
C LEU A 830 -0.53 29.46 -18.75
N PRO A 831 -1.83 29.58 -19.10
CA PRO A 831 -2.91 29.18 -18.19
C PRO A 831 -2.74 27.73 -17.74
N GLU A 832 -3.08 27.43 -16.48
CA GLU A 832 -2.87 26.10 -15.88
C GLU A 832 -3.56 24.99 -16.69
N ASP A 833 -4.74 25.25 -17.27
CA ASP A 833 -5.52 24.32 -18.09
C ASP A 833 -4.97 24.09 -19.50
N GLN A 834 -3.94 24.86 -19.91
CA GLN A 834 -3.26 24.73 -21.20
C GLN A 834 -1.88 24.09 -21.10
N VAL A 835 -1.28 24.01 -19.90
CA VAL A 835 0.07 23.47 -19.69
C VAL A 835 0.18 22.05 -20.24
N ALA A 836 -0.72 21.14 -19.83
CA ALA A 836 -0.61 19.72 -20.19
C ALA A 836 -0.72 19.50 -21.70
N ILE A 837 -1.75 20.04 -22.34
CA ILE A 837 -1.93 19.89 -23.79
C ILE A 837 -0.79 20.51 -24.57
N SER A 838 -0.33 21.70 -24.19
CA SER A 838 0.73 22.41 -24.90
C SER A 838 2.04 21.63 -24.83
N CYS A 839 2.36 21.07 -23.66
CA CYS A 839 3.51 20.20 -23.49
C CYS A 839 3.42 18.91 -24.32
N ILE A 840 2.26 18.23 -24.33
CA ILE A 840 2.07 16.98 -25.09
C ILE A 840 2.19 17.24 -26.58
N LEU A 841 1.49 18.25 -27.12
CA LEU A 841 1.53 18.56 -28.55
C LEU A 841 2.92 19.02 -28.99
N ASN A 842 3.56 19.93 -28.23
CA ASN A 842 4.90 20.41 -28.57
C ASN A 842 5.94 19.26 -28.55
N TYR A 843 5.79 18.32 -27.60
CA TYR A 843 6.61 17.10 -27.56
C TYR A 843 6.39 16.21 -28.78
N LEU A 844 5.14 15.98 -29.18
CA LEU A 844 4.80 15.13 -30.33
C LEU A 844 5.21 15.75 -31.68
N ILE A 845 5.36 17.08 -31.76
CA ILE A 845 5.80 17.77 -32.98
C ILE A 845 7.33 17.86 -33.06
N GLY A 846 8.02 18.24 -31.97
CA GLY A 846 9.46 18.53 -32.04
C GLY A 846 10.30 18.01 -30.88
N GLY A 847 9.72 17.30 -29.91
CA GLY A 847 10.47 16.71 -28.79
C GLY A 847 11.25 15.44 -29.16
N LEU A 848 10.90 14.79 -30.27
CA LEU A 848 11.49 13.52 -30.71
C LEU A 848 12.54 13.71 -31.78
N LYS A 849 13.60 12.89 -31.74
CA LYS A 849 14.66 12.89 -32.77
C LYS A 849 14.19 12.40 -34.14
N SER A 850 13.10 11.63 -34.19
CA SER A 850 12.54 11.06 -35.41
C SER A 850 11.76 12.06 -36.26
N GLY A 851 11.63 13.32 -35.83
CA GLY A 851 10.75 14.31 -36.44
C GLY A 851 9.32 14.26 -35.91
N PRO A 852 8.42 15.09 -36.47
CA PRO A 852 7.03 15.22 -36.00
C PRO A 852 6.23 13.93 -36.18
N LEU A 853 5.46 13.58 -35.14
CA LEU A 853 4.50 12.47 -35.18
C LEU A 853 3.07 12.92 -35.49
N LEU A 854 2.82 14.22 -35.57
CA LEU A 854 1.52 14.81 -35.89
C LEU A 854 1.65 15.55 -37.21
N GLU A 855 0.65 15.45 -38.09
CA GLU A 855 0.55 16.33 -39.24
C GLU A 855 -0.04 17.69 -38.83
N PRO A 856 0.16 18.78 -39.61
CA PRO A 856 -0.39 20.09 -39.25
C PRO A 856 -1.91 20.09 -39.07
N LEU A 857 -2.65 19.30 -39.85
CA LEU A 857 -4.10 19.14 -39.68
C LEU A 857 -4.47 18.43 -38.37
N ASP A 858 -3.67 17.46 -37.93
CA ASP A 858 -3.86 16.81 -36.64
C ASP A 858 -3.71 17.84 -35.51
N VAL A 859 -2.67 18.68 -35.60
CA VAL A 859 -2.41 19.75 -34.62
C VAL A 859 -3.56 20.75 -34.58
N ALA A 860 -4.06 21.19 -35.74
CA ALA A 860 -5.22 22.08 -35.82
C ALA A 860 -6.47 21.45 -35.17
N ALA A 861 -6.74 20.16 -35.43
CA ALA A 861 -7.87 19.46 -34.81
C ALA A 861 -7.72 19.35 -33.28
N PHE A 862 -6.53 19.03 -32.76
CA PHE A 862 -6.28 19.01 -31.31
C PHE A 862 -6.44 20.38 -30.67
N VAL A 863 -5.93 21.44 -31.30
CA VAL A 863 -6.07 22.82 -30.79
C VAL A 863 -7.54 23.23 -30.78
N ALA A 864 -8.25 23.03 -31.89
CA ALA A 864 -9.68 23.36 -32.01
C ALA A 864 -10.53 22.64 -30.95
N GLN A 865 -10.29 21.34 -30.74
CA GLN A 865 -11.01 20.59 -29.73
C GLN A 865 -10.70 21.14 -28.32
N ALA A 866 -9.47 21.52 -28.03
CA ALA A 866 -9.07 21.92 -26.68
C ALA A 866 -9.64 23.28 -26.25
N VAL A 867 -9.80 24.17 -27.22
CA VAL A 867 -10.41 25.49 -26.99
C VAL A 867 -11.94 25.43 -27.00
N TRP A 868 -12.53 24.41 -27.63
CA TRP A 868 -13.95 24.12 -27.51
C TRP A 868 -14.23 23.45 -26.16
N LYS A 869 -15.02 24.11 -25.31
CA LYS A 869 -15.40 23.61 -23.97
C LYS A 869 -16.88 23.19 -23.95
N PRO A 870 -17.26 22.05 -24.58
CA PRO A 870 -18.65 21.60 -24.64
C PRO A 870 -19.14 21.03 -23.30
N SER A 871 -20.46 21.04 -23.12
CA SER A 871 -21.12 20.29 -22.03
C SER A 871 -21.23 18.79 -22.37
N ALA A 872 -21.50 17.96 -21.35
CA ALA A 872 -21.77 16.54 -21.56
C ALA A 872 -23.00 16.29 -22.46
N LEU A 873 -23.96 17.22 -22.48
CA LEU A 873 -25.14 17.16 -23.35
C LEU A 873 -24.76 17.42 -24.81
N ASP A 874 -23.90 18.42 -25.06
CA ASP A 874 -23.44 18.74 -26.40
C ASP A 874 -22.73 17.52 -27.02
N ILE A 875 -21.80 16.89 -26.28
CA ILE A 875 -21.11 15.66 -26.73
C ILE A 875 -22.10 14.51 -27.00
N LYS A 876 -23.16 14.39 -26.17
CA LYS A 876 -24.18 13.36 -26.36
C LYS A 876 -24.99 13.57 -27.65
N GLN A 877 -25.23 14.83 -28.02
CA GLN A 877 -25.99 15.20 -29.21
C GLN A 877 -25.17 15.12 -30.51
N LEU A 878 -23.83 15.12 -30.43
CA LEU A 878 -22.99 14.89 -31.60
C LEU A 878 -23.30 13.54 -32.24
N GLU A 879 -23.47 13.53 -33.56
CA GLU A 879 -23.54 12.28 -34.33
C GLU A 879 -22.24 11.50 -34.18
N ASN A 880 -22.33 10.16 -34.23
CA ASN A 880 -21.15 9.31 -34.11
C ASN A 880 -20.24 9.51 -35.33
N PRO A 881 -19.02 10.06 -35.16
CA PRO A 881 -18.15 10.32 -36.29
C PRO A 881 -17.61 9.01 -36.86
N GLN A 882 -17.33 9.03 -38.17
CA GLN A 882 -16.67 7.91 -38.85
C GLN A 882 -15.33 7.61 -38.17
N VAL A 883 -15.08 6.34 -37.87
CA VAL A 883 -13.83 5.87 -37.28
C VAL A 883 -12.89 5.44 -38.40
N CYS A 884 -11.64 5.92 -38.37
CA CYS A 884 -10.55 5.39 -39.18
C CYS A 884 -9.32 5.07 -38.32
N PRO A 885 -8.46 4.12 -38.75
CA PRO A 885 -7.35 3.64 -37.93
C PRO A 885 -6.37 4.75 -37.51
N SER A 886 -6.11 5.72 -38.39
CA SER A 886 -5.21 6.84 -38.11
C SER A 886 -5.69 7.70 -36.94
N THR A 887 -6.97 8.10 -36.94
CA THR A 887 -7.56 8.95 -35.89
C THR A 887 -7.65 8.22 -34.55
N VAL A 888 -7.94 6.91 -34.55
CA VAL A 888 -7.90 6.08 -33.32
C VAL A 888 -6.48 6.02 -32.74
N ASN A 889 -5.47 5.81 -33.58
CA ASN A 889 -4.08 5.81 -33.13
C ASN A 889 -3.64 7.20 -32.64
N LEU A 890 -4.07 8.29 -33.28
CA LEU A 890 -3.79 9.68 -32.86
C LEU A 890 -4.39 10.01 -31.49
N SER A 891 -5.68 9.75 -31.30
CA SER A 891 -6.36 9.99 -30.02
C SER A 891 -5.77 9.14 -28.89
N THR A 892 -5.47 7.87 -29.17
CA THR A 892 -4.80 6.96 -28.22
C THR A 892 -3.40 7.46 -27.85
N LEU A 893 -2.60 7.86 -28.84
CA LEU A 893 -1.25 8.41 -28.62
C LEU A 893 -1.27 9.65 -27.74
N PHE A 894 -2.22 10.57 -27.99
CA PHE A 894 -2.37 11.80 -27.22
C PHE A 894 -2.80 11.52 -25.78
N VAL A 895 -3.84 10.71 -25.57
CA VAL A 895 -4.36 10.37 -24.23
C VAL A 895 -3.32 9.65 -23.39
N ASN A 896 -2.54 8.75 -24.01
CA ASN A 896 -1.44 8.06 -23.32
C ASN A 896 -0.29 8.99 -22.94
N GLY A 897 -0.19 10.19 -23.53
CA GLY A 897 0.78 11.22 -23.14
C GLY A 897 0.45 11.90 -21.81
N ILE A 898 -0.81 11.83 -21.36
CA ILE A 898 -1.24 12.44 -20.10
C ILE A 898 -0.55 11.80 -18.90
N GLU A 899 -0.41 10.47 -18.88
CA GLU A 899 0.21 9.76 -17.75
C GLU A 899 1.70 10.12 -17.56
N PRO A 900 2.57 10.09 -18.59
CA PRO A 900 3.96 10.54 -18.49
C PRO A 900 4.11 12.02 -18.10
N VAL A 901 3.24 12.91 -18.59
CA VAL A 901 3.26 14.33 -18.21
C VAL A 901 2.84 14.50 -16.75
N LEU A 902 1.82 13.78 -16.31
CA LEU A 902 1.39 13.79 -14.91
C LEU A 902 2.45 13.18 -13.98
N MET A 903 3.14 12.15 -14.43
CA MET A 903 4.29 11.56 -13.74
C MET A 903 5.45 12.55 -13.63
N ALA A 904 5.73 13.33 -14.68
CA ALA A 904 6.75 14.38 -14.65
C ALA A 904 6.37 15.51 -13.68
N LEU A 905 5.10 15.95 -13.68
CA LEU A 905 4.59 16.91 -12.71
C LEU A 905 4.72 16.39 -11.28
N GLU A 906 4.32 15.13 -11.03
CA GLU A 906 4.45 14.51 -9.71
C GLU A 906 5.92 14.42 -9.27
N THR A 907 6.81 14.01 -10.17
CA THR A 907 8.26 13.92 -9.92
C THR A 907 8.83 15.27 -9.52
N CYS A 908 8.33 16.36 -10.10
CA CYS A 908 8.68 17.74 -9.76
C CYS A 908 7.92 18.32 -8.56
N GLY A 909 7.11 17.54 -7.85
CA GLY A 909 6.37 17.99 -6.68
C GLY A 909 5.10 18.79 -7.00
N PHE A 910 4.48 18.53 -8.15
CA PHE A 910 3.29 19.19 -8.69
C PHE A 910 3.41 20.72 -8.75
N PRO A 911 4.29 21.28 -9.61
CA PRO A 911 4.35 22.72 -9.85
C PRO A 911 3.04 23.28 -10.43
N SER A 912 2.28 22.47 -11.15
CA SER A 912 0.90 22.75 -11.57
C SER A 912 -0.06 21.73 -10.94
N PRO A 913 -1.28 22.13 -10.51
CA PRO A 913 -2.26 21.21 -9.95
C PRO A 913 -2.72 20.14 -10.95
N TYR A 914 -2.74 18.88 -10.53
CA TYR A 914 -3.11 17.74 -11.39
C TYR A 914 -4.49 17.88 -12.05
N LYS A 915 -5.44 18.59 -11.43
CA LYS A 915 -6.82 18.75 -11.95
C LYS A 915 -6.88 19.35 -13.36
N TYR A 916 -5.85 20.11 -13.72
CA TYR A 916 -5.73 20.74 -15.04
C TYR A 916 -5.10 19.84 -16.09
N THR A 917 -4.49 18.72 -15.70
CA THR A 917 -3.92 17.73 -16.63
C THR A 917 -4.94 16.68 -17.05
N LEU A 918 -6.14 16.70 -16.47
CA LEU A 918 -7.17 15.70 -16.70
C LEU A 918 -7.85 15.96 -18.05
N PRO A 919 -8.14 14.92 -18.85
CA PRO A 919 -8.52 15.10 -20.24
C PRO A 919 -9.81 15.90 -20.42
N TRP A 920 -10.80 15.81 -19.53
CA TRP A 920 -12.03 16.62 -19.62
C TRP A 920 -11.81 18.15 -19.55
N GLN A 921 -10.58 18.62 -19.34
CA GLN A 921 -10.22 20.03 -19.47
C GLN A 921 -9.93 20.44 -20.92
N PHE A 922 -9.44 19.54 -21.78
CA PHE A 922 -8.90 19.89 -23.10
C PHE A 922 -9.02 18.79 -24.16
N PHE A 923 -9.60 17.64 -23.83
CA PHE A 923 -9.72 16.46 -24.69
C PHE A 923 -11.01 15.66 -24.44
N ASP A 924 -11.79 15.44 -25.51
CA ASP A 924 -12.87 14.46 -25.58
C ASP A 924 -12.80 13.76 -26.94
N GLY A 925 -12.66 12.43 -26.91
CA GLY A 925 -12.36 11.65 -28.09
C GLY A 925 -13.42 11.73 -29.18
N LYS A 926 -14.70 11.73 -28.81
CA LYS A 926 -15.79 11.80 -29.79
C LYS A 926 -15.78 13.15 -30.52
N LEU A 927 -15.51 14.24 -29.79
CA LEU A 927 -15.33 15.56 -30.37
C LEU A 927 -14.11 15.62 -31.29
N PHE A 928 -12.97 15.10 -30.85
CA PHE A 928 -11.76 15.08 -31.65
C PHE A 928 -11.96 14.35 -32.98
N HIS A 929 -12.61 13.18 -32.97
CA HIS A 929 -12.91 12.44 -34.19
C HIS A 929 -13.86 13.19 -35.12
N PHE A 930 -14.85 13.90 -34.58
CA PHE A 930 -15.73 14.77 -35.37
C PHE A 930 -14.93 15.87 -36.08
N LEU A 931 -14.14 16.64 -35.32
CA LEU A 931 -13.32 17.73 -35.86
C LEU A 931 -12.24 17.25 -36.84
N HIS A 932 -11.62 16.10 -36.57
CA HIS A 932 -10.61 15.52 -37.45
C HIS A 932 -11.21 15.07 -38.79
N ASN A 933 -12.45 14.58 -38.80
CA ASN A 933 -13.16 14.27 -40.04
C ASN A 933 -13.50 15.53 -40.84
N GLU A 934 -13.97 16.59 -40.17
CA GLU A 934 -14.20 17.90 -40.80
C GLU A 934 -12.90 18.49 -41.38
N ALA A 935 -11.77 18.25 -40.72
CA ALA A 935 -10.47 18.76 -41.14
C ALA A 935 -9.91 18.14 -42.45
N LYS A 936 -10.45 17.02 -42.93
CA LYS A 936 -9.93 16.32 -44.12
C LYS A 936 -10.04 17.11 -45.43
N ASN A 937 -10.91 18.14 -45.50
CA ASN A 937 -11.22 18.88 -46.73
C ASN A 937 -10.68 20.33 -46.77
N ARG A 938 -9.47 20.56 -46.23
CA ARG A 938 -8.83 21.89 -46.09
C ARG A 938 -9.80 22.90 -45.46
N PRO A 939 -10.07 22.78 -44.16
CA PRO A 939 -11.16 23.47 -43.50
C PRO A 939 -10.86 24.97 -43.39
N ARG A 940 -11.93 25.72 -43.14
CA ARG A 940 -11.83 27.05 -42.56
C ARG A 940 -11.65 26.91 -41.05
N VAL A 941 -10.82 27.75 -40.43
CA VAL A 941 -10.64 27.82 -38.97
C VAL A 941 -11.98 28.04 -38.29
N ARG A 942 -12.84 28.89 -38.87
CA ARG A 942 -14.20 29.10 -38.36
C ARG A 942 -15.02 27.81 -38.31
N VAL A 943 -14.95 26.97 -39.35
CA VAL A 943 -15.67 25.69 -39.37
C VAL A 943 -15.17 24.76 -38.26
N LEU A 944 -13.85 24.65 -38.06
CA LEU A 944 -13.29 23.87 -36.95
C LEU A 944 -13.67 24.43 -35.57
N CYS A 945 -13.88 25.74 -35.49
CA CYS A 945 -14.28 26.45 -34.27
C CYS A 945 -15.80 26.62 -34.14
N ASN A 946 -16.60 25.86 -34.91
CA ASN A 946 -18.05 25.88 -34.91
C ASN A 946 -18.65 27.30 -35.11
N ASP A 947 -18.00 28.11 -35.95
CA ASP A 947 -18.32 29.50 -36.27
C ASP A 947 -18.45 30.44 -35.04
N GLN A 948 -17.81 30.09 -33.91
CA GLN A 948 -17.82 30.90 -32.70
C GLN A 948 -16.57 31.78 -32.58
N ASP A 949 -16.73 33.11 -32.64
CA ASP A 949 -15.62 34.08 -32.64
C ASP A 949 -14.67 33.96 -31.43
N GLU A 950 -15.20 33.58 -30.26
CA GLU A 950 -14.41 33.36 -29.04
C GLU A 950 -13.54 32.09 -29.14
N ILE A 951 -14.07 31.01 -29.72
CA ILE A 951 -13.31 29.77 -29.96
C ILE A 951 -12.22 30.04 -30.99
N VAL A 952 -12.55 30.75 -32.08
CA VAL A 952 -11.59 31.19 -33.10
C VAL A 952 -10.47 32.03 -32.47
N LYS A 953 -10.80 32.96 -31.57
CA LYS A 953 -9.79 33.77 -30.86
C LYS A 953 -8.83 32.90 -30.07
N ARG A 954 -9.35 31.96 -29.30
CA ARG A 954 -8.53 31.04 -28.48
C ARG A 954 -7.71 30.09 -29.33
N PHE A 955 -8.22 29.66 -30.48
CA PHE A 955 -7.49 28.85 -31.45
C PHE A 955 -6.21 29.58 -31.90
N TYR A 956 -6.32 30.84 -32.34
CA TYR A 956 -5.16 31.64 -32.75
C TYR A 956 -4.22 32.01 -31.60
N GLN A 957 -4.67 31.98 -30.35
CA GLN A 957 -3.82 32.17 -29.18
C GLN A 957 -3.04 30.90 -28.82
N LEU A 958 -3.68 29.73 -28.91
CA LEU A 958 -3.08 28.45 -28.49
C LEU A 958 -2.21 27.83 -29.58
N LEU A 959 -2.56 27.97 -30.86
CA LEU A 959 -1.80 27.35 -31.95
C LEU A 959 -0.30 27.75 -31.95
N PRO A 960 0.07 29.05 -31.90
CA PRO A 960 1.47 29.46 -31.88
C PRO A 960 2.23 28.94 -30.66
N VAL A 961 1.55 28.83 -29.51
CA VAL A 961 2.12 28.25 -28.30
C VAL A 961 2.50 26.79 -28.53
N VAL A 962 1.55 25.96 -28.95
CA VAL A 962 1.79 24.51 -29.04
C VAL A 962 2.81 24.15 -30.12
N THR A 963 2.95 25.00 -31.14
CA THR A 963 3.92 24.82 -32.23
C THR A 963 5.20 25.62 -32.06
N SER A 964 5.34 26.37 -30.96
CA SER A 964 6.51 27.22 -30.70
C SER A 964 7.82 26.45 -30.84
N ARG A 965 8.77 27.02 -31.60
CA ARG A 965 10.10 26.47 -31.87
C ARG A 965 10.10 25.08 -32.54
N THR A 966 9.00 24.70 -33.18
CA THR A 966 8.89 23.45 -33.94
C THR A 966 8.92 23.71 -35.45
N GLU A 967 8.78 22.65 -36.25
CA GLU A 967 8.61 22.75 -37.72
C GLU A 967 7.30 23.43 -38.14
N TYR A 968 6.30 23.49 -37.24
CA TYR A 968 4.99 24.10 -37.49
C TYR A 968 4.82 25.48 -36.86
N ASP A 969 5.91 26.05 -36.36
CA ASP A 969 5.93 27.42 -35.86
C ASP A 969 5.41 28.40 -36.94
N PRO A 970 4.43 29.27 -36.67
CA PRO A 970 3.91 30.21 -37.66
C PRO A 970 4.97 31.12 -38.29
N GLU A 971 6.12 31.34 -37.64
CA GLU A 971 7.25 32.07 -38.24
C GLU A 971 7.97 31.28 -39.34
N ARG A 972 7.80 29.95 -39.38
CA ARG A 972 8.52 29.02 -40.26
C ARG A 972 7.58 28.22 -41.18
N PHE A 973 6.29 28.13 -40.83
CA PHE A 973 5.32 27.28 -41.47
C PHE A 973 4.10 28.06 -41.99
N GLU A 974 3.82 27.87 -43.28
CA GLU A 974 2.77 28.57 -44.01
C GLU A 974 1.40 27.91 -43.80
N TRP A 975 0.76 28.19 -42.65
CA TRP A 975 -0.54 27.62 -42.25
C TRP A 975 -1.68 27.86 -43.24
N ARG A 976 -1.65 28.97 -44.00
CA ARG A 976 -2.61 29.25 -45.09
C ARG A 976 -2.68 28.15 -46.15
N ASN A 977 -1.62 27.36 -46.33
CA ASN A 977 -1.61 26.25 -47.29
C ASN A 977 -2.54 25.11 -46.85
N ILE A 978 -2.82 25.02 -45.55
CA ILE A 978 -3.59 23.93 -44.93
C ILE A 978 -4.94 24.42 -44.40
N LEU A 979 -5.03 25.66 -43.92
CA LEU A 979 -6.23 26.30 -43.40
C LEU A 979 -6.62 27.48 -44.29
N LYS A 980 -7.84 27.47 -44.87
CA LYS A 980 -8.21 28.37 -45.98
C LYS A 980 -8.24 29.86 -45.62
N ASP A 981 -8.58 30.20 -44.39
CA ASP A 981 -8.87 31.55 -43.87
C ASP A 981 -7.87 32.00 -42.79
N PHE A 982 -6.73 31.32 -42.67
CA PHE A 982 -5.74 31.56 -41.61
C PHE A 982 -5.21 33.00 -41.57
N ASP A 983 -4.70 33.51 -42.70
CA ASP A 983 -4.11 34.85 -42.79
C ASP A 983 -5.16 35.97 -42.75
N LEU A 984 -6.39 35.68 -43.20
CA LEU A 984 -7.48 36.65 -43.26
C LEU A 984 -7.96 37.04 -41.86
N GLU A 985 -7.92 36.12 -40.90
CA GLU A 985 -8.45 36.35 -39.56
C GLU A 985 -7.39 36.72 -38.51
N GLN A 986 -6.12 36.37 -38.70
CA GLN A 986 -5.03 36.90 -37.88
C GLN A 986 -4.94 38.43 -37.98
N ASN A 987 -5.08 38.99 -39.19
CA ASN A 987 -5.00 40.43 -39.45
C ASN A 987 -6.22 41.23 -38.95
N ILE A 988 -7.32 40.57 -38.57
CA ILE A 988 -8.52 41.23 -38.01
C ILE A 988 -8.38 41.43 -36.49
N LYS A 989 -7.38 40.80 -35.85
CA LYS A 989 -7.18 40.82 -34.39
C LYS A 989 -5.84 41.40 -33.93
N SER A 990 -4.94 41.78 -34.85
CA SER A 990 -3.86 42.74 -34.58
C SER A 990 -4.44 44.15 -34.47
#